data_AF-A0A931XKB1-F1
#
_entry.id   AF-A0A931XKB1-F1
#
_cell.length_a   1.000
_cell.length_b   1.000
_cell.length_c   1.000
_cell.angle_alpha   90.00
_cell.angle_beta   90.00
_cell.angle_gamma   90.00
#
_symmetry.space_group_name_H-M   'P 1'
#
loop_
_entity.id
_entity.type
_entity.pdbx_description
1 polymer ?
#
loop_
_entity_poly.entity_id
_entity_poly.type
_entity_poly.pdbx_seq_one_letter_code
_entity_poly.pdbx_strand_id
1 'polypeptide(L)'
;MANGLIVPNDYKYGFSKPENYVFKSQKGLDKSVVEQISGMKSEPEWMREFRLRSLAIFASKKMPTWGADLSTIDFDNIYYYIKPIDKQAKSWEELPKDIRDTYDAIGIPEAEKKFLAGVTTQYDSESVYHSFKKQWEDMGVIFLDMDSGLRKYPDLVKQYFGRSIPPADNKFASLNSAVWSGGSFVYVPPGVSVDIPLQAYFRINAANMGQFERTLIIVDEGAYVHYVEGCFIAGARVKTDQGEKLIEDIEVGDNVLTHKGRYRRVYNTMKRQYKGKIFSIKYYGDSDAVLKVTEEHPLFVCKREKKEYRNTYFSPEWIRADKVELGDYLVFPIQRKETEKEIVETDTIKTVPLNLEKPFIYNFKPNIDLQIPFGNGIHVTQKSLKLTLDPDFYRLVGYYLSEGHVDKDHYLTFTFNIKEKEYLKDVKSLLTLYFGKEVIEGKIRNNGQTITICSTLAARFFRREFGSTNRTKHISAWMLESPKSHLGELIKGLWRGDGSYDKKANLFRYNSVTRQLAYGFRDALLKIGVVASINLHKRVMPRQIMYTVIISRTSNVFFGQIVQKDVLNGRKEGSPFFMDENYIYLPIKSIKVEELNTSVYNFSVEEDESYVAEGVISHNCTAPVYTTDSLHAAVVEIFVKRGARCRYTTIQNWSSNVYNLVTKRAFVEEEGTMEWVDANIGCLTENAKLFTNPEGPVSIKDLKAGDWIYTTDLNTLKAAKSKVNAVVDQGVKPVFKVLTTNYREIEATANHPFLVLRKTSNIGLVTLRWEKLENLKVGDWIAIVNELPDDGKPYEINFSYDQHLLKHKPTIPNKTSEELMWLLGLYLGDGCMDRSFSGVVRRIYFAVPPNDHARKKLEKLLKFVFDIPFTPKGISLTVNSTALAKLFLDLGFSGTAKTKKIPNWIFSLSRREKLAFIEGYFDADGYLRKAIKKDGNQYGQIVFASANKNLLESLKLLMMSVGLDPLKITTYTKERKLYKGRLIEYTSHYLSMNIRGNLERIIEKKEFDPTLRFTRVRSIEPIGRLRVYDIEVDKTANFIANGIVVHNSKITMKYPSCYLVGRGARGEVLSLAYAGAGQHQDAGGKLMFLAPDTSGEIISKSVSAFGGRTSYRGLVKVIKNAERVKCNVRCDALILDEKSRSDTYPTMQVNEDNVRIGHEAAVSRIDAAQLFYLMSRGLTEMEATSLIVNGFIEPIVKELPLEYAVELNRLIQLEMIGAVG
;
A
#
# COMPACT_ATOMS: atom_id res chain seq x y z
N MET A 1 -13.48 26.45 24.37
CA MET A 1 -14.58 25.87 23.56
C MET A 1 -14.55 24.35 23.74
N ALA A 2 -15.19 23.81 24.78
CA ALA A 2 -15.01 22.40 25.18
C ALA A 2 -16.19 21.48 24.79
N ASN A 3 -17.40 22.01 24.66
CA ASN A 3 -18.65 21.24 24.57
C ASN A 3 -18.94 20.75 23.13
N GLY A 4 -17.98 20.06 22.49
CA GLY A 4 -18.10 19.63 21.09
C GLY A 4 -17.12 18.55 20.63
N LEU A 5 -16.34 17.94 21.53
CA LEU A 5 -15.50 16.79 21.22
C LEU A 5 -16.29 15.49 21.45
N ILE A 6 -16.66 14.82 20.36
CA ILE A 6 -17.16 13.44 20.43
C ILE A 6 -15.93 12.52 20.45
N VAL A 7 -15.70 11.87 21.59
CA VAL A 7 -14.81 10.70 21.67
C VAL A 7 -15.56 9.54 21.01
N PRO A 8 -15.03 8.95 19.93
CA PRO A 8 -15.62 7.77 19.31
C PRO A 8 -15.12 6.51 20.02
N ASN A 9 -16.05 5.59 20.32
CA ASN A 9 -15.70 4.18 20.57
C ASN A 9 -15.28 3.46 19.27
N ASP A 10 -15.33 4.16 18.13
CA ASP A 10 -15.17 3.63 16.79
C ASP A 10 -13.81 3.95 16.16
N TYR A 11 -13.16 2.89 15.71
CA TYR A 11 -12.09 2.92 14.70
C TYR A 11 -12.65 3.34 13.33
N LYS A 12 -11.76 3.72 12.40
CA LYS A 12 -12.22 4.39 11.18
C LYS A 12 -11.36 4.19 9.92
N TYR A 13 -10.62 3.08 9.87
CA TYR A 13 -10.15 2.47 8.60
C TYR A 13 -10.52 1.00 8.44
N GLY A 14 -10.66 0.24 9.54
CA GLY A 14 -11.87 -0.56 9.66
C GLY A 14 -13.00 0.44 9.84
N PHE A 15 -13.77 0.68 8.79
CA PHE A 15 -14.86 1.65 8.84
C PHE A 15 -16.12 0.97 9.35
N SER A 16 -16.59 1.37 10.53
CA SER A 16 -17.96 1.14 10.95
C SER A 16 -18.87 2.24 10.37
N LYS A 17 -20.09 1.86 10.00
CA LYS A 17 -21.21 2.79 9.81
C LYS A 17 -21.95 2.94 11.15
N PRO A 18 -22.68 4.05 11.39
CA PRO A 18 -23.50 4.18 12.60
C PRO A 18 -24.42 2.97 12.76
N GLU A 19 -24.60 2.51 14.02
CA GLU A 19 -25.34 1.31 14.38
C GLU A 19 -26.88 1.46 14.21
N ASN A 20 -27.33 1.69 12.98
CA ASN A 20 -28.74 1.74 12.57
C ASN A 20 -29.37 0.33 12.51
N TYR A 21 -29.08 -0.52 13.50
CA TYR A 21 -29.57 -1.90 13.53
C TYR A 21 -31.05 -1.96 13.91
N VAL A 22 -31.77 -2.89 13.29
CA VAL A 22 -33.18 -3.15 13.60
C VAL A 22 -33.32 -3.84 14.96
N PHE A 23 -32.32 -4.63 15.34
CA PHE A 23 -32.20 -5.22 16.66
C PHE A 23 -30.73 -5.48 17.02
N LYS A 24 -30.41 -5.38 18.31
CA LYS A 24 -29.13 -5.77 18.91
C LYS A 24 -29.44 -6.54 20.19
N SER A 25 -28.91 -7.75 20.35
CA SER A 25 -29.17 -8.56 21.55
C SER A 25 -28.70 -7.86 22.83
N GLN A 26 -29.17 -8.32 23.99
CA GLN A 26 -28.43 -8.09 25.23
C GLN A 26 -27.03 -8.73 25.14
N LYS A 27 -26.09 -8.28 25.97
CA LYS A 27 -24.77 -8.90 26.11
C LYS A 27 -24.88 -10.21 26.90
N GLY A 28 -23.95 -11.13 26.62
CA GLY A 28 -23.94 -12.46 27.23
C GLY A 28 -24.94 -13.40 26.55
N LEU A 29 -24.86 -14.68 26.91
CA LEU A 29 -25.63 -15.74 26.26
C LEU A 29 -26.48 -16.53 27.26
N ASP A 30 -27.78 -16.26 27.24
CA ASP A 30 -28.78 -16.92 28.08
C ASP A 30 -29.93 -17.51 27.24
N LYS A 31 -30.92 -18.10 27.92
CA LYS A 31 -32.12 -18.66 27.28
C LYS A 31 -32.90 -17.57 26.53
N SER A 32 -32.98 -16.36 27.09
CA SER A 32 -33.73 -15.23 26.53
C SER A 32 -33.18 -14.82 25.17
N VAL A 33 -31.85 -14.67 25.04
CA VAL A 33 -31.18 -14.37 23.77
C VAL A 33 -31.46 -15.45 22.71
N VAL A 34 -31.39 -16.73 23.08
CA VAL A 34 -31.67 -17.82 22.13
C VAL A 34 -33.13 -17.85 21.67
N GLU A 35 -34.09 -17.61 22.58
CA GLU A 35 -35.51 -17.55 22.21
C GLU A 35 -35.85 -16.29 21.41
N GLN A 36 -35.19 -15.15 21.67
CA GLN A 36 -35.29 -13.93 20.86
C GLN A 36 -34.78 -14.15 19.43
N ILE A 37 -33.60 -14.75 19.25
CA ILE A 37 -33.04 -15.08 17.92
C ILE A 37 -34.03 -15.93 17.12
N SER A 38 -34.50 -17.02 17.72
CA SER A 38 -35.37 -17.99 17.05
C SER A 38 -36.74 -17.39 16.69
N GLY A 39 -37.31 -16.57 17.59
CA GLY A 39 -38.55 -15.83 17.34
C GLY A 39 -38.42 -14.77 16.24
N MET A 40 -37.34 -13.96 16.25
CA MET A 40 -37.12 -12.93 15.23
C MET A 40 -36.88 -13.51 13.83
N LYS A 41 -36.22 -14.66 13.75
CA LYS A 41 -36.02 -15.40 12.50
C LYS A 41 -37.26 -16.18 12.03
N SER A 42 -38.31 -16.27 12.86
CA SER A 42 -39.52 -17.07 12.61
C SER A 42 -39.19 -18.53 12.28
N GLU A 43 -38.28 -19.12 13.08
CA GLU A 43 -37.80 -20.48 12.89
C GLU A 43 -38.87 -21.55 13.24
N PRO A 44 -38.82 -22.74 12.62
CA PRO A 44 -39.64 -23.87 13.05
C PRO A 44 -39.19 -24.37 14.44
N GLU A 45 -40.13 -24.80 15.28
CA GLU A 45 -39.88 -25.13 16.70
C GLU A 45 -38.74 -26.14 16.92
N TRP A 46 -38.52 -27.09 16.00
CA TRP A 46 -37.41 -28.04 16.10
C TRP A 46 -36.02 -27.36 16.08
N MET A 47 -35.89 -26.20 15.41
CA MET A 47 -34.67 -25.39 15.40
C MET A 47 -34.52 -24.63 16.72
N ARG A 48 -35.61 -24.11 17.29
CA ARG A 48 -35.61 -23.52 18.64
C ARG A 48 -35.17 -24.54 19.69
N GLU A 49 -35.72 -25.74 19.68
CA GLU A 49 -35.29 -26.86 20.53
C GLU A 49 -33.82 -27.26 20.27
N PHE A 50 -33.34 -27.19 19.03
CA PHE A 50 -31.94 -27.46 18.70
C PHE A 50 -31.00 -26.40 19.27
N ARG A 51 -31.32 -25.10 19.12
CA ARG A 51 -30.56 -23.99 19.70
C ARG A 51 -30.56 -24.06 21.24
N LEU A 52 -31.70 -24.32 21.87
CA LEU A 52 -31.83 -24.44 23.33
C LEU A 52 -31.03 -25.62 23.90
N ARG A 53 -31.04 -26.79 23.24
CA ARG A 53 -30.16 -27.92 23.61
C ARG A 53 -28.69 -27.58 23.40
N SER A 54 -28.35 -26.86 22.33
CA SER A 54 -26.98 -26.41 22.05
C SER A 54 -26.44 -25.47 23.13
N LEU A 55 -27.28 -24.57 23.65
CA LEU A 55 -26.94 -23.70 24.79
C LEU A 55 -26.59 -24.49 26.06
N ALA A 56 -27.40 -25.49 26.43
CA ALA A 56 -27.12 -26.34 27.58
C ALA A 56 -25.80 -27.15 27.40
N ILE A 57 -25.51 -27.57 26.16
CA ILE A 57 -24.24 -28.25 25.82
C ILE A 57 -23.05 -27.27 25.89
N PHE A 58 -23.21 -26.02 25.46
CA PHE A 58 -22.18 -24.97 25.58
C PHE A 58 -21.84 -24.67 27.04
N ALA A 59 -22.86 -24.53 27.90
CA ALA A 59 -22.70 -24.25 29.33
C ALA A 59 -22.01 -25.40 30.09
N SER A 60 -22.33 -26.66 29.76
CA SER A 60 -21.73 -27.84 30.40
C SER A 60 -20.30 -28.15 29.92
N LYS A 61 -19.90 -27.69 28.72
CA LYS A 61 -18.54 -27.86 28.22
C LYS A 61 -17.56 -26.87 28.86
N LYS A 62 -16.45 -27.38 29.39
CA LYS A 62 -15.27 -26.59 29.79
C LYS A 62 -14.56 -26.03 28.55
N MET A 63 -13.75 -24.98 28.73
CA MET A 63 -12.83 -24.51 27.69
C MET A 63 -11.79 -25.60 27.36
N PRO A 64 -11.32 -25.71 26.10
CA PRO A 64 -10.24 -26.64 25.76
C PRO A 64 -8.94 -26.22 26.44
N THR A 65 -8.24 -27.17 27.06
CA THR A 65 -6.93 -26.98 27.69
C THR A 65 -5.78 -27.32 26.73
N TRP A 66 -6.00 -27.15 25.42
CA TRP A 66 -5.08 -27.54 24.35
C TRP A 66 -5.24 -26.58 23.15
N GLY A 67 -4.14 -26.33 22.44
CA GLY A 67 -4.08 -25.35 21.34
C GLY A 67 -3.37 -24.06 21.77
N ALA A 68 -3.87 -22.92 21.28
CA ALA A 68 -3.51 -21.59 21.80
C ALA A 68 -4.25 -21.31 23.13
N ASP A 69 -3.81 -20.29 23.88
CA ASP A 69 -4.50 -19.90 25.11
C ASP A 69 -5.79 -19.12 24.81
N LEU A 70 -6.92 -19.65 25.27
CA LEU A 70 -8.26 -19.10 25.13
C LEU A 70 -8.84 -18.59 26.46
N SER A 71 -8.03 -18.53 27.53
CA SER A 71 -8.43 -18.07 28.87
C SER A 71 -8.91 -16.62 28.92
N THR A 72 -8.57 -15.82 27.90
CA THR A 72 -8.86 -14.39 27.77
C THR A 72 -10.20 -14.07 27.10
N ILE A 73 -10.98 -15.08 26.69
CA ILE A 73 -12.30 -14.86 26.04
C ILE A 73 -13.39 -14.63 27.09
N ASP A 74 -13.86 -13.39 27.15
CA ASP A 74 -15.03 -12.96 27.94
C ASP A 74 -16.33 -13.18 27.16
N PHE A 75 -17.06 -14.25 27.49
CA PHE A 75 -18.32 -14.61 26.83
C PHE A 75 -19.52 -13.73 27.27
N ASP A 76 -19.46 -13.07 28.43
CA ASP A 76 -20.58 -12.30 28.96
C ASP A 76 -20.63 -10.87 28.39
N ASN A 77 -19.54 -10.43 27.77
CA ASN A 77 -19.37 -9.10 27.19
C ASN A 77 -19.61 -9.03 25.67
N ILE A 78 -19.92 -10.18 25.05
CA ILE A 78 -20.18 -10.35 23.61
C ILE A 78 -21.65 -10.11 23.26
N TYR A 79 -21.90 -9.48 22.11
CA TYR A 79 -23.19 -9.46 21.41
C TYR A 79 -23.29 -10.67 20.47
N TYR A 80 -24.33 -11.49 20.63
CA TYR A 80 -24.47 -12.77 19.93
C TYR A 80 -25.38 -12.73 18.70
N TYR A 81 -26.23 -11.71 18.58
CA TYR A 81 -27.06 -11.49 17.39
C TYR A 81 -27.37 -10.01 17.19
N ILE A 82 -27.18 -9.54 15.95
CA ILE A 82 -27.41 -8.15 15.53
C ILE A 82 -28.13 -8.17 14.18
N LYS A 83 -29.38 -7.69 14.11
CA LYS A 83 -30.18 -7.67 12.89
C LYS A 83 -29.89 -6.37 12.10
N PRO A 84 -29.16 -6.43 10.96
CA PRO A 84 -28.67 -5.22 10.30
C PRO A 84 -29.75 -4.50 9.47
N ILE A 85 -30.72 -5.24 8.92
CA ILE A 85 -31.80 -4.72 8.07
C ILE A 85 -33.10 -5.49 8.35
N ASP A 86 -34.27 -4.88 8.15
CA ASP A 86 -35.52 -5.55 8.57
C ASP A 86 -35.92 -6.69 7.63
N LYS A 87 -35.62 -6.53 6.34
CA LYS A 87 -35.86 -7.51 5.27
C LYS A 87 -34.65 -7.56 4.34
N GLN A 88 -34.28 -8.76 3.92
CA GLN A 88 -33.21 -9.01 2.93
C GLN A 88 -33.50 -8.26 1.62
N ALA A 89 -32.48 -7.61 1.06
CA ALA A 89 -32.60 -6.87 -0.20
C ALA A 89 -32.60 -7.84 -1.41
N LYS A 90 -33.51 -7.63 -2.36
CA LYS A 90 -33.64 -8.44 -3.59
C LYS A 90 -32.77 -7.91 -4.74
N SER A 91 -32.42 -6.63 -4.72
CA SER A 91 -31.47 -6.02 -5.65
C SER A 91 -30.42 -5.21 -4.89
N TRP A 92 -29.26 -4.95 -5.52
CA TRP A 92 -28.19 -4.18 -4.88
C TRP A 92 -28.67 -2.76 -4.51
N GLU A 93 -29.61 -2.23 -5.29
CA GLU A 93 -30.24 -0.93 -5.12
C GLU A 93 -31.23 -0.84 -3.96
N GLU A 94 -31.74 -1.97 -3.46
CA GLU A 94 -32.64 -2.04 -2.28
C GLU A 94 -31.89 -2.01 -0.94
N LEU A 95 -30.60 -2.40 -0.91
CA LEU A 95 -29.76 -2.34 0.30
C LEU A 95 -29.71 -0.92 0.88
N PRO A 96 -29.74 -0.73 2.22
CA PRO A 96 -29.49 0.58 2.83
C PRO A 96 -28.18 1.18 2.32
N LYS A 97 -28.18 2.48 2.05
CA LYS A 97 -27.01 3.21 1.51
C LYS A 97 -25.77 2.97 2.37
N ASP A 98 -25.96 3.00 3.70
CA ASP A 98 -24.93 2.76 4.70
C ASP A 98 -24.17 1.46 4.43
N ILE A 99 -24.87 0.39 4.05
CA ILE A 99 -24.32 -0.94 3.78
C ILE A 99 -23.74 -1.01 2.35
N ARG A 100 -24.36 -0.37 1.36
CA ARG A 100 -23.81 -0.26 -0.02
C ARG A 100 -22.46 0.43 -0.08
N ASP A 101 -22.40 1.69 0.39
CA ASP A 101 -21.17 2.49 0.52
C ASP A 101 -20.04 1.66 1.17
N THR A 102 -20.44 0.75 2.06
CA THR A 102 -19.58 -0.08 2.90
C THR A 102 -19.02 -1.31 2.17
N TYR A 103 -19.80 -1.97 1.30
CA TYR A 103 -19.25 -2.99 0.40
C TYR A 103 -18.48 -2.39 -0.78
N ASP A 104 -18.72 -1.13 -1.12
CA ASP A 104 -17.93 -0.39 -2.13
C ASP A 104 -16.54 -0.02 -1.60
N ALA A 105 -16.41 0.35 -0.32
CA ALA A 105 -15.15 0.77 0.28
C ALA A 105 -14.18 -0.37 0.71
N ILE A 106 -14.56 -1.65 0.58
CA ILE A 106 -13.61 -2.80 0.73
C ILE A 106 -13.04 -3.31 -0.59
N GLY A 107 -13.38 -2.70 -1.73
CA GLY A 107 -12.77 -3.05 -3.01
C GLY A 107 -13.38 -4.24 -3.76
N ILE A 108 -14.47 -4.86 -3.27
CA ILE A 108 -15.25 -5.83 -4.06
C ILE A 108 -15.68 -5.15 -5.37
N PRO A 109 -15.19 -5.59 -6.55
CA PRO A 109 -15.55 -5.02 -7.84
C PRO A 109 -17.03 -5.28 -8.14
N GLU A 110 -17.76 -4.37 -8.81
CA GLU A 110 -19.14 -4.71 -9.22
C GLU A 110 -19.23 -5.77 -10.34
N ALA A 111 -18.13 -6.39 -10.78
CA ALA A 111 -18.24 -7.71 -11.42
C ALA A 111 -19.04 -8.61 -10.49
N GLU A 112 -18.63 -8.67 -9.23
CA GLU A 112 -19.25 -9.45 -8.17
C GLU A 112 -20.41 -8.71 -7.51
N LYS A 113 -20.85 -7.56 -8.07
CA LYS A 113 -22.10 -6.87 -7.65
C LYS A 113 -23.17 -6.77 -8.76
N LYS A 114 -22.90 -7.30 -9.94
CA LYS A 114 -23.88 -7.46 -11.05
C LYS A 114 -23.86 -8.85 -11.67
N PHE A 115 -22.70 -9.48 -11.65
CA PHE A 115 -22.56 -10.93 -11.68
C PHE A 115 -22.70 -11.53 -10.27
N LEU A 116 -23.63 -10.97 -9.46
CA LEU A 116 -24.24 -11.61 -8.28
C LEU A 116 -25.12 -12.79 -8.74
N ALA A 117 -24.51 -13.70 -9.47
CA ALA A 117 -25.11 -14.82 -10.15
C ALA A 117 -24.67 -16.06 -9.37
N GLY A 118 -25.23 -16.21 -8.17
CA GLY A 118 -24.77 -17.10 -7.12
C GLY A 118 -23.69 -16.45 -6.28
N VAL A 119 -24.07 -15.41 -5.53
CA VAL A 119 -23.24 -14.76 -4.51
C VAL A 119 -24.08 -14.50 -3.27
N THR A 120 -23.58 -14.90 -2.10
CA THR A 120 -24.19 -14.60 -0.78
C THR A 120 -23.34 -13.59 -0.03
N THR A 121 -23.95 -12.52 0.49
CA THR A 121 -23.24 -11.45 1.19
C THR A 121 -23.79 -11.28 2.60
N GLN A 122 -22.95 -11.53 3.61
CA GLN A 122 -23.29 -11.41 5.04
C GLN A 122 -22.66 -10.16 5.65
N TYR A 123 -23.48 -9.46 6.44
CA TYR A 123 -23.09 -8.31 7.27
C TYR A 123 -23.49 -8.61 8.71
N ASP A 124 -22.54 -8.55 9.63
CA ASP A 124 -22.75 -8.90 11.03
C ASP A 124 -23.39 -10.31 11.14
N SER A 125 -24.64 -10.42 11.59
CA SER A 125 -25.32 -11.72 11.82
C SER A 125 -26.14 -12.23 10.64
N GLU A 126 -26.40 -11.47 9.58
CA GLU A 126 -27.38 -11.89 8.56
C GLU A 126 -26.91 -11.65 7.12
N SER A 127 -27.44 -12.47 6.20
CA SER A 127 -27.32 -12.17 4.77
C SER A 127 -28.15 -10.92 4.47
N VAL A 128 -27.46 -9.82 4.17
CA VAL A 128 -28.10 -8.58 3.73
C VAL A 128 -28.49 -8.63 2.26
N TYR A 129 -27.76 -9.43 1.48
CA TYR A 129 -27.97 -9.62 0.06
C TYR A 129 -27.65 -11.06 -0.35
N HIS A 130 -28.46 -11.59 -1.28
CA HIS A 130 -28.19 -12.81 -2.02
C HIS A 130 -28.81 -12.71 -3.42
N SER A 131 -28.14 -13.23 -4.45
CA SER A 131 -28.74 -13.41 -5.78
C SER A 131 -28.14 -14.60 -6.52
N PHE A 132 -28.92 -15.15 -7.44
CA PHE A 132 -28.72 -16.45 -8.07
C PHE A 132 -28.89 -16.39 -9.59
N LYS A 133 -28.30 -17.34 -10.31
CA LYS A 133 -28.31 -17.37 -11.77
C LYS A 133 -29.44 -18.26 -12.27
N LYS A 134 -30.33 -17.73 -13.13
CA LYS A 134 -31.42 -18.53 -13.70
C LYS A 134 -30.92 -19.82 -14.37
N GLN A 135 -29.79 -19.76 -15.09
CA GLN A 135 -29.16 -20.96 -15.69
C GLN A 135 -28.91 -22.09 -14.67
N TRP A 136 -28.64 -21.79 -13.41
CA TRP A 136 -28.41 -22.79 -12.37
C TRP A 136 -29.71 -23.25 -11.70
N GLU A 137 -30.73 -22.39 -11.63
CA GLU A 137 -32.10 -22.74 -11.27
C GLU A 137 -32.74 -23.67 -12.32
N ASP A 138 -32.51 -23.39 -13.61
CA ASP A 138 -32.86 -24.24 -14.76
C ASP A 138 -32.10 -25.59 -14.73
N MET A 139 -30.97 -25.68 -14.00
CA MET A 139 -30.20 -26.91 -13.75
C MET A 139 -30.51 -27.55 -12.37
N GLY A 140 -31.49 -27.03 -11.62
CA GLY A 140 -31.90 -27.56 -10.31
C GLY A 140 -30.94 -27.31 -9.14
N VAL A 141 -29.89 -26.51 -9.34
CA VAL A 141 -28.95 -26.11 -8.27
C VAL A 141 -29.67 -25.13 -7.35
N ILE A 142 -29.49 -25.32 -6.03
CA ILE A 142 -29.92 -24.36 -5.01
C ILE A 142 -28.66 -23.72 -4.44
N PHE A 143 -28.55 -22.40 -4.51
CA PHE A 143 -27.67 -21.62 -3.65
C PHE A 143 -28.52 -20.52 -3.01
N LEU A 144 -28.46 -20.39 -1.69
CA LEU A 144 -29.16 -19.41 -0.87
C LEU A 144 -28.27 -19.00 0.31
N ASP A 145 -28.70 -17.98 1.06
CA ASP A 145 -28.29 -17.85 2.46
C ASP A 145 -28.92 -18.96 3.34
N MET A 146 -28.27 -19.30 4.44
CA MET A 146 -28.68 -20.40 5.32
C MET A 146 -30.07 -20.18 5.95
N ASP A 147 -30.44 -18.93 6.25
CA ASP A 147 -31.73 -18.57 6.82
C ASP A 147 -32.88 -18.73 5.80
N SER A 148 -32.65 -18.40 4.53
CA SER A 148 -33.56 -18.73 3.42
C SER A 148 -33.59 -20.21 3.08
N GLY A 149 -32.46 -20.91 3.19
CA GLY A 149 -32.38 -22.36 3.04
C GLY A 149 -33.30 -23.09 4.02
N LEU A 150 -33.19 -22.76 5.32
CA LEU A 150 -34.03 -23.32 6.38
C LEU A 150 -35.53 -23.05 6.17
N ARG A 151 -35.90 -21.88 5.66
CA ARG A 151 -37.31 -21.49 5.46
C ARG A 151 -37.92 -22.07 4.17
N LYS A 152 -37.15 -22.20 3.08
CA LYS A 152 -37.65 -22.71 1.79
C LYS A 152 -37.54 -24.23 1.66
N TYR A 153 -36.51 -24.83 2.24
CA TYR A 153 -36.22 -26.27 2.15
C TYR A 153 -36.05 -26.90 3.55
N PRO A 154 -37.04 -26.74 4.45
CA PRO A 154 -36.90 -27.10 5.86
C PRO A 154 -36.55 -28.57 6.07
N ASP A 155 -37.13 -29.49 5.31
CA ASP A 155 -36.88 -30.94 5.46
C ASP A 155 -35.47 -31.34 4.99
N LEU A 156 -35.00 -30.77 3.87
CA LEU A 156 -33.65 -31.00 3.35
C LEU A 156 -32.59 -30.41 4.30
N VAL A 157 -32.83 -29.22 4.86
CA VAL A 157 -31.95 -28.65 5.90
C VAL A 157 -31.98 -29.53 7.16
N LYS A 158 -33.16 -29.95 7.64
CA LYS A 158 -33.33 -30.82 8.81
C LYS A 158 -32.65 -32.20 8.67
N GLN A 159 -32.46 -32.70 7.44
CA GLN A 159 -31.80 -33.97 7.14
C GLN A 159 -30.26 -33.94 7.32
N TYR A 160 -29.65 -32.76 7.20
CA TYR A 160 -28.19 -32.58 7.11
C TYR A 160 -27.60 -31.58 8.11
N PHE A 161 -28.36 -30.59 8.57
CA PHE A 161 -27.90 -29.54 9.47
C PHE A 161 -27.57 -30.08 10.87
N GLY A 162 -26.35 -29.83 11.35
CA GLY A 162 -25.87 -30.37 12.63
C GLY A 162 -25.61 -31.88 12.62
N ARG A 163 -25.60 -32.53 11.45
CA ARG A 163 -25.31 -33.96 11.30
C ARG A 163 -23.82 -34.23 11.08
N SER A 164 -23.11 -33.32 10.42
CA SER A 164 -21.65 -33.40 10.26
C SER A 164 -20.97 -32.82 11.51
N ILE A 165 -21.42 -31.66 11.96
CA ILE A 165 -20.91 -30.96 13.16
C ILE A 165 -22.07 -30.81 14.16
N PRO A 166 -22.34 -31.84 14.98
CA PRO A 166 -23.37 -31.76 16.02
C PRO A 166 -22.94 -30.80 17.14
N PRO A 167 -23.90 -30.23 17.92
CA PRO A 167 -23.57 -29.34 19.04
C PRO A 167 -22.65 -29.99 20.08
N ALA A 168 -22.74 -31.31 20.24
CA ALA A 168 -21.91 -32.09 21.15
C ALA A 168 -20.43 -32.20 20.73
N ASP A 169 -20.05 -31.79 19.51
CA ASP A 169 -18.68 -31.94 18.97
C ASP A 169 -17.62 -31.20 19.81
N ASN A 170 -17.72 -29.88 19.89
CA ASN A 170 -16.79 -29.04 20.64
C ASN A 170 -17.50 -27.79 21.20
N LYS A 171 -16.83 -26.99 22.05
CA LYS A 171 -17.47 -25.84 22.71
C LYS A 171 -17.87 -24.74 21.73
N PHE A 172 -17.08 -24.48 20.70
CA PHE A 172 -17.39 -23.46 19.69
C PHE A 172 -18.44 -23.96 18.69
N ALA A 173 -18.48 -25.26 18.40
CA ALA A 173 -19.59 -25.89 17.67
C ALA A 173 -20.93 -25.85 18.43
N SER A 174 -20.95 -26.02 19.76
CA SER A 174 -22.17 -25.82 20.56
C SER A 174 -22.58 -24.35 20.64
N LEU A 175 -21.61 -23.44 20.76
CA LEU A 175 -21.85 -22.01 20.71
C LEU A 175 -22.51 -21.60 19.38
N ASN A 176 -21.86 -21.90 18.26
CA ASN A 176 -22.42 -21.70 16.93
C ASN A 176 -23.81 -22.35 16.82
N SER A 177 -23.98 -23.62 17.21
CA SER A 177 -25.29 -24.29 17.13
C SER A 177 -26.41 -23.63 17.94
N ALA A 178 -26.08 -22.87 19.00
CA ALA A 178 -27.05 -22.05 19.75
C ALA A 178 -27.37 -20.72 19.04
N VAL A 179 -26.35 -20.00 18.57
CA VAL A 179 -26.48 -18.60 18.09
C VAL A 179 -26.20 -18.40 16.59
N TRP A 180 -26.18 -19.49 15.79
CA TRP A 180 -25.81 -19.42 14.38
C TRP A 180 -26.65 -18.39 13.63
N SER A 181 -25.98 -17.62 12.79
CA SER A 181 -26.61 -16.49 12.11
C SER A 181 -25.89 -16.17 10.79
N GLY A 182 -26.65 -16.22 9.69
CA GLY A 182 -26.10 -16.19 8.34
C GLY A 182 -25.34 -17.46 7.95
N GLY A 183 -24.52 -17.35 6.90
CA GLY A 183 -23.90 -18.47 6.20
C GLY A 183 -24.62 -18.83 4.90
N SER A 184 -24.09 -19.83 4.20
CA SER A 184 -24.54 -20.26 2.86
C SER A 184 -25.22 -21.62 2.90
N PHE A 185 -26.35 -21.79 2.21
CA PHE A 185 -26.94 -23.09 1.91
C PHE A 185 -26.77 -23.41 0.42
N VAL A 186 -26.06 -24.50 0.11
CA VAL A 186 -25.84 -24.98 -1.25
C VAL A 186 -26.33 -26.42 -1.37
N TYR A 187 -27.09 -26.72 -2.42
CA TYR A 187 -27.40 -28.07 -2.89
C TYR A 187 -27.18 -28.14 -4.40
N VAL A 188 -26.34 -29.07 -4.86
CA VAL A 188 -26.08 -29.34 -6.29
C VAL A 188 -26.65 -30.71 -6.63
N PRO A 189 -27.63 -30.82 -7.56
CA PRO A 189 -28.33 -32.08 -7.85
C PRO A 189 -27.46 -33.07 -8.66
N PRO A 190 -27.88 -34.35 -8.76
CA PRO A 190 -27.07 -35.39 -9.37
C PRO A 190 -26.60 -35.09 -10.80
N GLY A 191 -25.34 -35.41 -11.08
CA GLY A 191 -24.69 -35.24 -12.39
C GLY A 191 -24.42 -33.80 -12.82
N VAL A 192 -24.72 -32.78 -12.01
CA VAL A 192 -24.49 -31.37 -12.37
C VAL A 192 -23.09 -30.91 -12.02
N SER A 193 -22.34 -30.48 -13.03
CA SER A 193 -21.06 -29.77 -12.85
C SER A 193 -21.26 -28.27 -12.80
N VAL A 194 -20.79 -27.63 -11.73
CA VAL A 194 -20.81 -26.16 -11.54
C VAL A 194 -19.40 -25.62 -11.83
N ASP A 195 -19.08 -25.52 -13.13
CA ASP A 195 -17.73 -25.21 -13.64
C ASP A 195 -17.23 -23.78 -13.33
N ILE A 196 -18.13 -22.90 -12.89
CA ILE A 196 -17.81 -21.55 -12.42
C ILE A 196 -18.04 -21.54 -10.91
N PRO A 197 -17.04 -21.21 -10.08
CA PRO A 197 -17.20 -21.27 -8.63
C PRO A 197 -18.34 -20.40 -8.08
N LEU A 198 -19.00 -20.91 -7.03
CA LEU A 198 -19.94 -20.15 -6.21
C LEU A 198 -19.17 -19.20 -5.27
N GLN A 199 -19.75 -18.06 -4.87
CA GLN A 199 -18.99 -17.02 -4.17
C GLN A 199 -19.72 -16.56 -2.90
N ALA A 200 -19.01 -16.17 -1.85
CA ALA A 200 -19.64 -15.56 -0.69
C ALA A 200 -18.71 -14.63 0.10
N TYR A 201 -19.28 -13.51 0.55
CA TYR A 201 -18.58 -12.44 1.25
C TYR A 201 -19.07 -12.30 2.69
N PHE A 202 -18.16 -12.48 3.63
CA PHE A 202 -18.43 -12.38 5.07
C PHE A 202 -17.81 -11.10 5.63
N ARG A 203 -18.57 -10.38 6.48
CA ARG A 203 -18.10 -9.15 7.10
C ARG A 203 -18.63 -9.00 8.53
N ILE A 204 -17.73 -8.62 9.44
CA ILE A 204 -18.05 -8.06 10.76
C ILE A 204 -17.98 -6.52 10.65
N ASN A 205 -18.88 -5.81 11.31
CA ASN A 205 -18.94 -4.35 11.38
C ASN A 205 -19.17 -3.84 12.81
N ALA A 206 -19.93 -4.57 13.64
CA ALA A 206 -20.17 -4.22 15.03
C ALA A 206 -19.00 -4.57 15.97
N ALA A 207 -18.73 -3.72 16.96
CA ALA A 207 -17.74 -3.98 18.02
C ALA A 207 -18.28 -4.92 19.11
N ASN A 208 -17.38 -5.68 19.76
CA ASN A 208 -17.70 -6.72 20.76
C ASN A 208 -18.72 -7.75 20.25
N MET A 209 -18.70 -8.04 18.95
CA MET A 209 -19.62 -8.99 18.32
C MET A 209 -18.98 -10.37 18.17
N GLY A 210 -19.81 -11.41 18.30
CA GLY A 210 -19.49 -12.74 17.80
C GLY A 210 -20.12 -12.97 16.41
N GLN A 211 -19.33 -13.42 15.44
CA GLN A 211 -19.83 -13.90 14.15
C GLN A 211 -19.86 -15.43 14.14
N PHE A 212 -21.02 -15.97 13.79
CA PHE A 212 -21.38 -17.38 13.93
C PHE A 212 -22.09 -17.87 12.66
N GLU A 213 -21.54 -17.59 11.48
CA GLU A 213 -22.13 -18.07 10.24
C GLU A 213 -22.12 -19.61 10.20
N ARG A 214 -23.10 -20.18 9.49
CA ARG A 214 -23.16 -21.61 9.28
C ARG A 214 -23.42 -21.94 7.83
N THR A 215 -22.41 -22.52 7.19
CA THR A 215 -22.46 -22.91 5.79
C THR A 215 -22.71 -24.42 5.69
N LEU A 216 -23.75 -24.79 4.94
CA LEU A 216 -24.14 -26.17 4.65
C LEU A 216 -24.11 -26.39 3.13
N ILE A 217 -23.18 -27.22 2.66
CA ILE A 217 -23.03 -27.57 1.25
C ILE A 217 -23.36 -29.05 1.05
N ILE A 218 -24.22 -29.36 0.09
CA ILE A 218 -24.59 -30.71 -0.31
C ILE A 218 -24.30 -30.84 -1.80
N VAL A 219 -23.52 -31.84 -2.20
CA VAL A 219 -23.13 -32.09 -3.59
C VAL A 219 -23.55 -33.51 -3.92
N ASP A 220 -24.62 -33.65 -4.71
CA ASP A 220 -25.34 -34.91 -4.91
C ASP A 220 -24.66 -35.84 -5.94
N GLU A 221 -25.20 -37.05 -6.18
CA GLU A 221 -24.46 -38.12 -6.87
C GLU A 221 -23.85 -37.68 -8.22
N GLY A 222 -22.52 -37.76 -8.35
CA GLY A 222 -21.77 -37.37 -9.55
C GLY A 222 -21.68 -35.87 -9.84
N ALA A 223 -22.13 -34.98 -8.96
CA ALA A 223 -22.05 -33.53 -9.15
C ALA A 223 -20.68 -32.93 -8.76
N TYR A 224 -20.39 -31.71 -9.26
CA TYR A 224 -19.16 -30.97 -8.96
C TYR A 224 -19.44 -29.50 -8.58
N VAL A 225 -18.68 -28.97 -7.61
CA VAL A 225 -18.68 -27.53 -7.26
C VAL A 225 -17.33 -27.05 -6.70
N HIS A 226 -17.02 -25.78 -6.96
CA HIS A 226 -15.91 -25.00 -6.36
C HIS A 226 -16.45 -23.67 -5.78
N TYR A 227 -15.70 -22.97 -4.92
CA TYR A 227 -16.15 -21.82 -4.13
C TYR A 227 -15.04 -20.71 -4.05
N VAL A 228 -15.16 -19.56 -4.78
CA VAL A 228 -14.10 -18.56 -5.23
C VAL A 228 -14.65 -17.12 -5.59
N GLU A 229 -13.93 -16.23 -6.34
CA GLU A 229 -14.06 -14.76 -6.72
C GLU A 229 -13.39 -14.41 -8.15
N GLY A 230 -13.34 -13.18 -8.77
CA GLY A 230 -12.42 -12.77 -9.93
C GLY A 230 -12.75 -11.67 -11.07
N CYS A 231 -11.77 -11.15 -11.88
CA CYS A 231 -11.76 -9.84 -12.69
C CYS A 231 -11.36 -9.71 -14.25
N PHE A 232 -11.67 -8.55 -14.93
CA PHE A 232 -11.13 -7.81 -16.16
C PHE A 232 -10.76 -8.42 -17.59
N ILE A 233 -10.99 -7.69 -18.75
CA ILE A 233 -11.18 -8.01 -20.25
C ILE A 233 -10.05 -7.81 -21.34
N ALA A 234 -10.18 -8.47 -22.52
CA ALA A 234 -9.23 -8.53 -23.69
C ALA A 234 -9.47 -7.56 -24.88
N GLY A 235 -8.54 -7.53 -25.84
CA GLY A 235 -8.71 -6.98 -27.19
C GLY A 235 -8.50 -5.47 -27.31
N ALA A 236 -8.18 -4.80 -26.20
CA ALA A 236 -7.92 -3.36 -26.13
C ALA A 236 -6.46 -3.06 -26.46
N ARG A 237 -6.19 -1.98 -27.21
CA ARG A 237 -4.81 -1.56 -27.49
C ARG A 237 -4.20 -0.79 -26.32
N VAL A 238 -3.10 -1.29 -25.77
CA VAL A 238 -2.33 -0.66 -24.70
C VAL A 238 -1.22 0.19 -25.29
N LYS A 239 -1.02 1.40 -24.74
CA LYS A 239 0.00 2.32 -25.21
C LYS A 239 1.34 2.10 -24.51
N THR A 240 2.34 1.68 -25.27
CA THR A 240 3.71 1.43 -24.82
C THR A 240 4.70 2.48 -25.35
N ASP A 241 5.95 2.40 -24.91
CA ASP A 241 7.07 3.20 -25.43
C ASP A 241 7.46 2.80 -26.87
N GLN A 242 7.23 1.54 -27.26
CA GLN A 242 7.44 1.03 -28.62
C GLN A 242 6.25 1.25 -29.58
N GLY A 243 5.07 1.66 -29.09
CA GLY A 243 3.88 1.94 -29.92
C GLY A 243 2.55 1.60 -29.24
N GLU A 244 1.63 0.99 -29.99
CA GLU A 244 0.42 0.36 -29.43
C GLU A 244 0.54 -1.16 -29.61
N LYS A 245 0.52 -1.91 -28.50
CA LYS A 245 0.36 -3.38 -28.46
C LYS A 245 -1.11 -3.72 -28.17
N LEU A 246 -1.55 -4.95 -28.45
CA LEU A 246 -2.80 -5.44 -27.85
C LEU A 246 -2.56 -5.80 -26.37
N ILE A 247 -3.60 -5.73 -25.53
CA ILE A 247 -3.51 -6.13 -24.11
C ILE A 247 -3.12 -7.61 -23.94
N GLU A 248 -3.47 -8.44 -24.92
CA GLU A 248 -3.04 -9.82 -25.03
C GLU A 248 -1.58 -10.04 -25.45
N ASP A 249 -0.91 -9.01 -25.99
CA ASP A 249 0.49 -9.02 -26.45
C ASP A 249 1.43 -8.26 -25.49
N ILE A 250 0.91 -7.77 -24.36
CA ILE A 250 1.71 -7.10 -23.31
C ILE A 250 2.47 -8.16 -22.51
N GLU A 251 3.77 -7.94 -22.34
CA GLU A 251 4.70 -8.84 -21.67
C GLU A 251 5.34 -8.17 -20.44
N VAL A 252 5.79 -9.00 -19.48
CA VAL A 252 6.54 -8.53 -18.30
C VAL A 252 7.89 -7.96 -18.76
N GLY A 253 8.01 -6.64 -18.75
CA GLY A 253 9.15 -5.91 -19.33
C GLY A 253 8.77 -4.77 -20.25
N ASP A 254 7.56 -4.75 -20.83
CA ASP A 254 7.06 -3.61 -21.60
C ASP A 254 6.94 -2.35 -20.71
N ASN A 255 7.18 -1.16 -21.26
CA ASN A 255 6.87 0.10 -20.59
C ASN A 255 5.55 0.66 -21.11
N VAL A 256 4.58 0.88 -20.22
CA VAL A 256 3.22 1.36 -20.53
C VAL A 256 3.00 2.79 -20.03
N LEU A 257 2.19 3.56 -20.76
CA LEU A 257 1.87 4.95 -20.38
C LEU A 257 0.84 4.96 -19.24
N THR A 258 1.13 5.67 -18.16
CA THR A 258 0.30 5.69 -16.93
C THR A 258 -0.59 6.93 -16.81
N HIS A 259 -1.46 6.97 -15.79
CA HIS A 259 -2.32 8.13 -15.50
C HIS A 259 -1.55 9.44 -15.29
N LYS A 260 -0.26 9.39 -14.93
CA LYS A 260 0.56 10.60 -14.69
C LYS A 260 1.18 11.19 -15.97
N GLY A 261 1.04 10.51 -17.11
CA GLY A 261 1.65 10.91 -18.38
C GLY A 261 3.13 10.53 -18.49
N ARG A 262 3.56 9.47 -17.79
CA ARG A 262 4.91 8.91 -17.84
C ARG A 262 4.85 7.42 -18.19
N TYR A 263 5.95 6.87 -18.68
CA TYR A 263 6.07 5.42 -18.90
C TYR A 263 6.53 4.71 -17.63
N ARG A 264 5.96 3.53 -17.35
CA ARG A 264 6.37 2.63 -16.26
C ARG A 264 6.30 1.17 -16.70
N ARG A 265 7.14 0.34 -16.10
CA ARG A 265 7.33 -1.05 -16.50
C ARG A 265 6.17 -1.93 -16.03
N VAL A 266 5.75 -2.85 -16.90
CA VAL A 266 4.85 -3.95 -16.57
C VAL A 266 5.64 -5.03 -15.84
N TYR A 267 5.24 -5.34 -14.60
CA TYR A 267 5.90 -6.35 -13.77
C TYR A 267 5.10 -7.65 -13.63
N ASN A 268 3.82 -7.65 -13.99
CA ASN A 268 2.96 -8.83 -13.99
C ASN A 268 1.90 -8.73 -15.10
N THR A 269 1.47 -9.86 -15.67
CA THR A 269 0.44 -9.94 -16.73
C THR A 269 -0.58 -11.03 -16.38
N MET A 270 -1.85 -10.82 -16.71
CA MET A 270 -2.99 -11.62 -16.22
C MET A 270 -3.94 -11.94 -17.36
N LYS A 271 -4.51 -13.16 -17.35
CA LYS A 271 -5.54 -13.62 -18.30
C LYS A 271 -6.52 -14.60 -17.64
N ARG A 272 -7.84 -14.44 -17.88
CA ARG A 272 -8.88 -15.46 -17.62
C ARG A 272 -9.94 -15.51 -18.76
N GLN A 273 -11.13 -16.06 -18.51
CA GLN A 273 -12.30 -16.03 -19.42
C GLN A 273 -13.49 -15.30 -18.75
N TYR A 274 -14.41 -14.72 -19.53
CA TYR A 274 -15.58 -13.98 -19.02
C TYR A 274 -16.76 -14.07 -19.99
N LYS A 275 -17.96 -14.08 -19.42
CA LYS A 275 -19.22 -13.99 -20.14
C LYS A 275 -20.09 -12.94 -19.45
N GLY A 276 -20.30 -11.78 -20.07
CA GLY A 276 -20.99 -10.66 -19.42
C GLY A 276 -21.00 -9.36 -20.22
N LYS A 277 -21.33 -8.25 -19.56
CA LYS A 277 -21.63 -6.95 -20.20
C LYS A 277 -20.37 -6.18 -20.55
N ILE A 278 -20.15 -6.00 -21.85
CA ILE A 278 -19.09 -5.20 -22.44
C ILE A 278 -19.57 -3.76 -22.62
N PHE A 279 -18.94 -2.83 -21.91
CA PHE A 279 -19.12 -1.41 -22.12
C PHE A 279 -18.23 -0.97 -23.28
N SER A 280 -18.85 -0.81 -24.45
CA SER A 280 -18.24 -0.31 -25.69
C SER A 280 -18.43 1.20 -25.77
N ILE A 281 -17.48 1.95 -25.20
CA ILE A 281 -17.53 3.41 -25.08
C ILE A 281 -16.85 4.05 -26.30
N LYS A 282 -17.59 4.90 -27.03
CA LYS A 282 -17.04 5.82 -28.04
C LYS A 282 -17.10 7.26 -27.53
N TYR A 283 -16.03 8.00 -27.77
CA TYR A 283 -15.88 9.41 -27.45
C TYR A 283 -15.90 10.28 -28.71
N TYR A 284 -15.99 11.61 -28.55
CA TYR A 284 -15.68 12.55 -29.63
C TYR A 284 -14.16 12.71 -29.74
N GLY A 285 -13.65 12.89 -30.96
CA GLY A 285 -12.22 13.10 -31.22
C GLY A 285 -11.56 11.91 -31.92
N ASP A 286 -12.06 10.71 -31.71
CA ASP A 286 -11.66 9.52 -32.47
C ASP A 286 -12.93 8.77 -32.92
N SER A 287 -12.93 8.27 -34.16
CA SER A 287 -14.05 7.54 -34.74
C SER A 287 -13.78 6.05 -34.95
N ASP A 288 -12.50 5.67 -35.02
CA ASP A 288 -12.04 4.27 -35.14
C ASP A 288 -12.01 3.63 -33.75
N ALA A 289 -11.46 4.34 -32.76
CA ALA A 289 -11.37 3.87 -31.38
C ALA A 289 -12.74 3.50 -30.77
N VAL A 290 -12.70 2.45 -29.94
CA VAL A 290 -13.78 2.00 -29.06
C VAL A 290 -13.12 1.40 -27.84
N LEU A 291 -13.25 2.04 -26.69
CA LEU A 291 -12.86 1.39 -25.44
C LEU A 291 -13.86 0.25 -25.18
N LYS A 292 -13.40 -1.00 -25.17
CA LYS A 292 -14.17 -2.17 -24.73
C LYS A 292 -13.65 -2.62 -23.38
N VAL A 293 -14.48 -2.51 -22.35
CA VAL A 293 -14.13 -2.86 -20.97
C VAL A 293 -15.27 -3.61 -20.31
N THR A 294 -14.97 -4.30 -19.21
CA THR A 294 -16.00 -4.80 -18.29
C THR A 294 -16.73 -3.63 -17.63
N GLU A 295 -17.88 -3.91 -17.04
CA GLU A 295 -18.65 -2.92 -16.30
C GLU A 295 -17.96 -2.43 -15.02
N GLU A 296 -17.05 -3.22 -14.43
CA GLU A 296 -16.30 -2.86 -13.22
C GLU A 296 -14.94 -2.20 -13.40
N HIS A 297 -14.47 -2.03 -14.64
CA HIS A 297 -13.18 -1.40 -14.90
C HIS A 297 -13.15 0.07 -14.44
N PRO A 298 -12.22 0.48 -13.54
CA PRO A 298 -12.13 1.85 -13.04
C PRO A 298 -11.46 2.75 -14.09
N LEU A 299 -12.25 3.57 -14.78
CA LEU A 299 -11.75 4.51 -15.78
C LEU A 299 -11.44 5.87 -15.15
N PHE A 300 -10.42 6.56 -15.61
CA PHE A 300 -10.20 7.96 -15.22
C PHE A 300 -11.12 8.88 -16.04
N VAL A 301 -12.08 9.51 -15.38
CA VAL A 301 -13.21 10.23 -16.01
C VAL A 301 -13.49 11.52 -15.23
N CYS A 302 -13.92 12.57 -15.92
CA CYS A 302 -14.45 13.77 -15.27
C CYS A 302 -15.98 13.82 -15.47
N LYS A 303 -16.74 13.85 -14.36
CA LYS A 303 -18.21 13.98 -14.40
C LYS A 303 -18.67 15.30 -15.02
N ARG A 304 -19.78 15.26 -15.75
CA ARG A 304 -20.45 16.46 -16.27
C ARG A 304 -21.25 17.18 -15.17
N GLU A 305 -20.92 18.44 -14.90
CA GLU A 305 -21.54 19.22 -13.81
C GLU A 305 -23.04 19.51 -14.03
N LYS A 306 -23.45 19.75 -15.29
CA LYS A 306 -24.84 20.11 -15.66
C LYS A 306 -25.23 19.50 -17.01
N LYS A 307 -26.43 18.93 -17.12
CA LYS A 307 -26.88 18.20 -18.34
C LYS A 307 -27.11 19.11 -19.55
N GLU A 308 -27.43 20.39 -19.38
CA GLU A 308 -27.49 21.34 -20.51
C GLU A 308 -26.11 21.88 -20.95
N TYR A 309 -25.19 22.18 -20.02
CA TYR A 309 -23.98 22.98 -20.28
C TYR A 309 -22.70 22.12 -20.40
N ARG A 310 -21.59 22.72 -20.87
CA ARG A 310 -20.26 22.11 -20.75
C ARG A 310 -19.62 22.53 -19.44
N ASN A 311 -18.72 21.69 -18.91
CA ASN A 311 -17.96 22.02 -17.70
C ASN A 311 -17.04 23.22 -17.99
N THR A 312 -16.88 24.10 -17.00
CA THR A 312 -15.86 25.17 -16.99
C THR A 312 -14.64 24.81 -16.15
N TYR A 313 -14.74 23.77 -15.33
CA TYR A 313 -13.66 23.22 -14.51
C TYR A 313 -13.63 21.69 -14.68
N PHE A 314 -12.44 21.10 -14.59
CA PHE A 314 -12.24 19.67 -14.79
C PHE A 314 -11.42 19.09 -13.65
N SER A 315 -12.02 18.16 -12.92
CA SER A 315 -11.38 17.34 -11.90
C SER A 315 -11.62 15.88 -12.27
N PRO A 316 -10.60 15.14 -12.74
CA PRO A 316 -10.75 13.73 -13.08
C PRO A 316 -10.68 12.85 -11.83
N GLU A 317 -11.51 11.81 -11.79
CA GLU A 317 -11.60 10.83 -10.71
C GLU A 317 -11.75 9.41 -11.27
N TRP A 318 -11.59 8.38 -10.43
CA TRP A 318 -11.75 6.99 -10.84
C TRP A 318 -13.22 6.59 -10.83
N ILE A 319 -13.83 6.55 -12.02
CA ILE A 319 -15.23 6.19 -12.25
C ILE A 319 -15.30 4.86 -12.98
N ARG A 320 -16.01 3.91 -12.37
CA ARG A 320 -16.31 2.61 -12.96
C ARG A 320 -17.04 2.76 -14.30
N ALA A 321 -16.66 1.98 -15.30
CA ALA A 321 -17.17 2.08 -16.68
C ALA A 321 -18.71 2.12 -16.79
N ASP A 322 -19.43 1.47 -15.88
CA ASP A 322 -20.90 1.46 -15.86
C ASP A 322 -21.57 2.70 -15.27
N LYS A 323 -20.87 3.46 -14.43
CA LYS A 323 -21.34 4.72 -13.81
C LYS A 323 -21.06 5.95 -14.69
N VAL A 324 -20.46 5.73 -15.86
CA VAL A 324 -20.13 6.76 -16.85
C VAL A 324 -21.37 7.05 -17.72
N GLU A 325 -21.73 8.33 -17.85
CA GLU A 325 -22.93 8.79 -18.56
C GLU A 325 -22.63 9.46 -19.91
N LEU A 326 -23.66 9.58 -20.76
CA LEU A 326 -23.59 10.34 -22.00
C LEU A 326 -23.37 11.84 -21.72
N GLY A 327 -22.15 12.29 -21.99
CA GLY A 327 -21.71 13.67 -21.78
C GLY A 327 -20.64 13.85 -20.70
N ASP A 328 -20.32 12.79 -19.94
CA ASP A 328 -19.08 12.75 -19.14
C ASP A 328 -17.85 12.79 -20.07
N TYR A 329 -16.68 13.12 -19.53
CA TYR A 329 -15.44 13.29 -20.29
C TYR A 329 -14.42 12.21 -19.93
N LEU A 330 -14.00 11.41 -20.91
CA LEU A 330 -12.88 10.49 -20.75
C LEU A 330 -11.56 11.29 -20.71
N VAL A 331 -10.62 10.83 -19.90
CA VAL A 331 -9.39 11.55 -19.57
C VAL A 331 -8.19 10.88 -20.24
N PHE A 332 -7.45 11.66 -21.02
CA PHE A 332 -6.31 11.22 -21.82
C PHE A 332 -5.05 11.95 -21.31
N PRO A 333 -3.96 11.26 -20.92
CA PRO A 333 -2.81 11.91 -20.31
C PRO A 333 -1.91 12.56 -21.36
N ILE A 334 -1.53 13.81 -21.12
CA ILE A 334 -0.49 14.49 -21.90
C ILE A 334 0.86 13.96 -21.40
N GLN A 335 1.64 13.36 -22.30
CA GLN A 335 2.94 12.81 -21.92
C GLN A 335 3.89 13.93 -21.48
N ARG A 336 4.41 13.84 -20.27
CA ARG A 336 5.37 14.78 -19.69
C ARG A 336 6.80 14.24 -19.84
N LYS A 337 7.79 15.13 -19.77
CA LYS A 337 9.13 14.74 -19.33
C LYS A 337 9.13 14.67 -17.80
N GLU A 338 9.79 13.67 -17.23
CA GLU A 338 10.17 13.74 -15.81
C GLU A 338 11.10 14.95 -15.62
N THR A 339 11.01 15.61 -14.46
CA THR A 339 11.67 16.90 -14.22
C THR A 339 13.17 16.84 -14.43
N GLU A 340 13.73 17.94 -14.96
CA GLU A 340 15.13 18.14 -15.26
C GLU A 340 16.02 17.84 -14.03
N LYS A 341 16.58 16.62 -14.00
CA LYS A 341 17.93 16.43 -13.45
C LYS A 341 18.88 17.12 -14.42
N GLU A 342 19.88 17.80 -13.87
CA GLU A 342 20.88 18.55 -14.64
C GLU A 342 21.45 17.71 -15.78
N ILE A 343 21.32 18.20 -17.01
CA ILE A 343 22.05 17.63 -18.15
C ILE A 343 23.50 18.06 -17.98
N VAL A 344 24.28 17.24 -17.26
CA VAL A 344 25.72 17.40 -17.17
C VAL A 344 26.30 17.12 -18.55
N GLU A 345 26.78 18.17 -19.22
CA GLU A 345 27.50 18.07 -20.49
C GLU A 345 28.68 17.10 -20.32
N THR A 346 28.55 15.92 -20.93
CA THR A 346 29.51 14.82 -20.82
C THR A 346 29.90 14.40 -22.22
N ASP A 347 30.97 15.04 -22.72
CA ASP A 347 31.34 15.14 -24.13
C ASP A 347 32.03 13.85 -24.66
N THR A 348 31.36 12.70 -24.47
CA THR A 348 31.91 11.37 -24.79
C THR A 348 30.94 10.52 -25.61
N ILE A 349 31.28 10.32 -26.88
CA ILE A 349 30.59 9.41 -27.79
C ILE A 349 31.04 7.97 -27.47
N LYS A 350 30.23 7.21 -26.74
CA LYS A 350 30.38 5.75 -26.63
C LYS A 350 29.69 5.05 -27.81
N THR A 351 30.48 4.40 -28.65
CA THR A 351 30.00 3.46 -29.68
C THR A 351 29.47 2.17 -29.04
N VAL A 352 28.38 1.64 -29.57
CA VAL A 352 27.78 0.35 -29.17
C VAL A 352 27.62 -0.52 -30.41
N PRO A 353 28.09 -1.78 -30.42
CA PRO A 353 27.96 -2.67 -31.58
C PRO A 353 26.50 -3.10 -31.81
N LEU A 354 26.15 -3.33 -33.07
CA LEU A 354 24.78 -3.62 -33.48
C LEU A 354 24.41 -5.10 -33.26
N ASN A 355 23.34 -5.36 -32.51
CA ASN A 355 22.64 -6.66 -32.53
C ASN A 355 21.28 -6.48 -33.25
N LEU A 356 20.88 -7.43 -34.08
CA LEU A 356 19.89 -7.21 -35.14
C LEU A 356 18.42 -7.46 -34.73
N GLU A 357 18.17 -7.97 -33.53
CA GLU A 357 16.85 -8.49 -33.13
C GLU A 357 16.12 -7.66 -32.06
N LYS A 358 16.66 -6.51 -31.62
CA LYS A 358 16.03 -5.67 -30.57
C LYS A 358 16.04 -4.17 -30.92
N PRO A 359 14.96 -3.42 -30.61
CA PRO A 359 14.94 -1.96 -30.74
C PRO A 359 15.85 -1.29 -29.70
N PHE A 360 16.36 -0.10 -30.03
CA PHE A 360 17.24 0.68 -29.15
C PHE A 360 16.44 1.61 -28.22
N ILE A 361 16.82 1.65 -26.94
CA ILE A 361 16.35 2.67 -25.99
C ILE A 361 17.16 3.95 -26.22
N TYR A 362 16.48 5.05 -26.56
CA TYR A 362 17.11 6.34 -26.84
C TYR A 362 16.97 7.31 -25.67
N ASN A 363 18.11 7.70 -25.08
CA ASN A 363 18.21 9.02 -24.43
C ASN A 363 18.48 10.07 -25.52
N PHE A 364 17.77 11.20 -25.49
CA PHE A 364 17.88 12.26 -26.50
C PHE A 364 19.33 12.79 -26.59
N LYS A 365 19.99 12.53 -27.74
CA LYS A 365 21.31 13.05 -28.10
C LYS A 365 21.21 13.76 -29.45
N PRO A 366 21.86 14.92 -29.65
CA PRO A 366 21.69 15.73 -30.86
C PRO A 366 22.30 15.12 -32.12
N ASN A 367 23.19 14.13 -32.00
CA ASN A 367 23.83 13.43 -33.11
C ASN A 367 23.71 11.91 -32.95
N ILE A 368 23.40 11.19 -34.03
CA ILE A 368 23.49 9.72 -34.10
C ILE A 368 24.66 9.33 -35.03
N ASP A 369 25.46 8.35 -34.62
CA ASP A 369 26.38 7.62 -35.49
C ASP A 369 25.82 6.21 -35.73
N LEU A 370 25.44 5.91 -36.97
CA LEU A 370 24.73 4.68 -37.36
C LEU A 370 25.66 3.74 -38.13
N GLN A 371 26.11 2.67 -37.48
CA GLN A 371 26.81 1.58 -38.16
C GLN A 371 25.82 0.69 -38.92
N ILE A 372 25.88 0.73 -40.26
CA ILE A 372 25.06 -0.10 -41.15
C ILE A 372 25.92 -1.22 -41.76
N PRO A 373 25.56 -2.51 -41.58
CA PRO A 373 26.29 -3.63 -42.15
C PRO A 373 26.08 -3.76 -43.67
N PHE A 374 27.14 -4.16 -44.38
CA PHE A 374 27.24 -4.06 -45.83
C PHE A 374 28.02 -5.26 -46.43
N GLY A 375 27.33 -6.10 -47.20
CA GLY A 375 27.90 -7.23 -47.95
C GLY A 375 27.04 -8.49 -47.91
N ASN A 376 27.39 -9.50 -48.72
CA ASN A 376 26.56 -10.68 -49.00
C ASN A 376 26.89 -11.85 -48.06
N GLY A 377 26.63 -11.70 -46.76
CA GLY A 377 26.68 -12.77 -45.75
C GLY A 377 28.08 -13.28 -45.34
N ILE A 378 29.01 -13.39 -46.29
CA ILE A 378 30.37 -13.96 -46.09
C ILE A 378 31.39 -12.88 -45.71
N HIS A 379 31.17 -11.65 -46.18
CA HIS A 379 31.94 -10.46 -45.77
C HIS A 379 30.95 -9.36 -45.38
N VAL A 380 31.06 -8.86 -44.15
CA VAL A 380 30.24 -7.75 -43.63
C VAL A 380 31.18 -6.61 -43.27
N THR A 381 31.17 -5.57 -44.09
CA THR A 381 31.81 -4.29 -43.77
C THR A 381 30.80 -3.37 -43.08
N GLN A 382 31.20 -2.68 -42.02
CA GLN A 382 30.36 -1.65 -41.41
C GLN A 382 30.67 -0.29 -42.04
N LYS A 383 29.63 0.48 -42.37
CA LYS A 383 29.76 1.90 -42.74
C LYS A 383 28.95 2.76 -41.77
N SER A 384 29.58 3.79 -41.23
CA SER A 384 28.95 4.79 -40.38
C SER A 384 28.22 5.85 -41.20
N LEU A 385 27.06 6.28 -40.71
CA LEU A 385 26.33 7.46 -41.16
C LEU A 385 26.11 8.36 -39.95
N LYS A 386 26.65 9.58 -39.99
CA LYS A 386 26.46 10.59 -38.93
C LYS A 386 25.35 11.54 -39.34
N LEU A 387 24.37 11.73 -38.46
CA LEU A 387 23.23 12.64 -38.67
C LEU A 387 23.02 13.51 -37.43
N THR A 388 22.80 14.80 -37.66
CA THR A 388 22.36 15.77 -36.66
C THR A 388 20.83 15.85 -36.68
N LEU A 389 20.21 15.76 -35.50
CA LEU A 389 18.76 15.63 -35.34
C LEU A 389 18.06 16.98 -35.12
N ASP A 390 18.40 17.98 -35.93
CA ASP A 390 17.87 19.34 -35.84
C ASP A 390 16.43 19.49 -36.42
N PRO A 391 15.77 20.67 -36.32
CA PRO A 391 14.42 20.86 -36.85
C PRO A 391 14.30 20.75 -38.39
N ASP A 392 15.34 21.10 -39.16
CA ASP A 392 15.35 20.97 -40.62
C ASP A 392 15.40 19.49 -41.04
N PHE A 393 16.14 18.66 -40.31
CA PHE A 393 16.09 17.20 -40.46
C PHE A 393 14.68 16.64 -40.16
N TYR A 394 14.01 17.16 -39.14
CA TYR A 394 12.62 16.80 -38.82
C TYR A 394 11.66 17.17 -39.96
N ARG A 395 11.85 18.33 -40.63
CA ARG A 395 11.08 18.69 -41.83
C ARG A 395 11.35 17.71 -42.98
N LEU A 396 12.60 17.28 -43.19
CA LEU A 396 12.94 16.26 -44.21
C LEU A 396 12.23 14.92 -43.96
N VAL A 397 12.17 14.46 -42.70
CA VAL A 397 11.42 13.25 -42.33
C VAL A 397 9.91 13.44 -42.56
N GLY A 398 9.36 14.64 -42.32
CA GLY A 398 7.96 14.94 -42.62
C GLY A 398 7.63 14.86 -44.13
N TYR A 399 8.50 15.39 -44.98
CA TYR A 399 8.40 15.20 -46.44
C TYR A 399 8.57 13.74 -46.86
N TYR A 400 9.38 12.94 -46.15
CA TYR A 400 9.52 11.52 -46.45
C TYR A 400 8.25 10.76 -46.09
N LEU A 401 7.67 11.04 -44.92
CA LEU A 401 6.49 10.34 -44.42
C LEU A 401 5.22 10.63 -45.25
N SER A 402 5.16 11.76 -45.95
CA SER A 402 4.17 12.02 -47.01
C SER A 402 4.63 11.44 -48.35
N GLU A 403 5.50 12.16 -49.07
CA GLU A 403 5.81 11.92 -50.49
C GLU A 403 7.05 11.04 -50.78
N GLY A 404 7.79 10.64 -49.74
CA GLY A 404 8.98 9.80 -49.86
C GLY A 404 8.70 8.30 -50.06
N HIS A 405 9.66 7.57 -50.63
CA HIS A 405 9.73 6.11 -50.60
C HIS A 405 11.18 5.62 -50.77
N VAL A 406 11.39 4.33 -50.51
CA VAL A 406 12.68 3.64 -50.70
C VAL A 406 12.53 2.56 -51.79
N ASP A 407 13.32 2.65 -52.87
CA ASP A 407 13.43 1.59 -53.89
C ASP A 407 14.74 0.80 -53.72
N LYS A 408 14.61 -0.54 -53.74
CA LYS A 408 15.68 -1.56 -53.65
C LYS A 408 16.74 -1.31 -52.57
N ASP A 409 16.39 -0.63 -51.48
CA ASP A 409 17.31 -0.19 -50.41
C ASP A 409 18.50 0.67 -50.89
N HIS A 410 18.44 1.21 -52.10
CA HIS A 410 19.52 1.99 -52.73
C HIS A 410 19.12 3.42 -53.03
N TYR A 411 17.84 3.66 -53.33
CA TYR A 411 17.32 4.95 -53.76
C TYR A 411 16.33 5.49 -52.73
N LEU A 412 16.58 6.72 -52.27
CA LEU A 412 15.62 7.51 -51.49
C LEU A 412 14.98 8.52 -52.43
N THR A 413 13.67 8.41 -52.62
CA THR A 413 12.94 9.10 -53.70
C THR A 413 11.72 9.83 -53.16
N PHE A 414 11.49 11.06 -53.61
CA PHE A 414 10.32 11.89 -53.28
C PHE A 414 9.62 12.32 -54.58
N THR A 415 8.31 12.52 -54.57
CA THR A 415 7.56 13.02 -55.74
C THR A 415 6.62 14.14 -55.33
N PHE A 416 6.73 15.30 -55.99
CA PHE A 416 5.87 16.46 -55.71
C PHE A 416 5.15 16.91 -56.98
N ASN A 417 4.10 17.73 -56.85
CA ASN A 417 3.47 18.35 -58.00
C ASN A 417 4.39 19.41 -58.63
N ILE A 418 4.37 19.58 -59.95
CA ILE A 418 5.12 20.64 -60.66
C ILE A 418 4.76 22.07 -60.22
N LYS A 419 3.67 22.24 -59.45
CA LYS A 419 3.27 23.52 -58.83
C LYS A 419 3.93 23.76 -57.47
N GLU A 420 4.40 22.73 -56.77
CA GLU A 420 4.98 22.78 -55.41
C GLU A 420 6.50 23.09 -55.45
N LYS A 421 6.89 24.05 -56.27
CA LYS A 421 8.29 24.40 -56.55
C LYS A 421 9.09 24.81 -55.30
N GLU A 422 8.41 25.33 -54.28
CA GLU A 422 9.03 25.63 -52.98
C GLU A 422 9.47 24.36 -52.25
N TYR A 423 8.57 23.38 -52.10
CA TYR A 423 8.83 22.14 -51.35
C TYR A 423 9.88 21.28 -52.06
N LEU A 424 9.83 21.26 -53.39
CA LEU A 424 10.81 20.58 -54.23
C LEU A 424 12.21 21.21 -54.10
N LYS A 425 12.32 22.54 -53.94
CA LYS A 425 13.59 23.24 -53.67
C LYS A 425 14.10 22.99 -52.24
N ASP A 426 13.20 23.01 -51.27
CA ASP A 426 13.50 22.75 -49.85
C ASP A 426 14.04 21.33 -49.66
N VAL A 427 13.33 20.30 -50.15
CA VAL A 427 13.78 18.90 -50.09
C VAL A 427 15.11 18.67 -50.80
N LYS A 428 15.35 19.26 -51.98
CA LYS A 428 16.68 19.21 -52.63
C LYS A 428 17.78 19.75 -51.71
N SER A 429 17.54 20.91 -51.09
CA SER A 429 18.51 21.57 -50.21
C SER A 429 18.81 20.70 -48.98
N LEU A 430 17.78 20.13 -48.36
CA LEU A 430 17.89 19.24 -47.20
C LEU A 430 18.62 17.92 -47.56
N LEU A 431 18.33 17.31 -48.72
CA LEU A 431 19.00 16.09 -49.16
C LEU A 431 20.49 16.30 -49.44
N THR A 432 20.87 17.43 -50.03
CA THR A 432 22.28 17.79 -50.20
C THR A 432 22.95 18.09 -48.86
N LEU A 433 22.27 18.77 -47.93
CA LEU A 433 22.78 19.10 -46.59
C LEU A 433 23.14 17.85 -45.76
N TYR A 434 22.21 16.90 -45.60
CA TYR A 434 22.44 15.74 -44.71
C TYR A 434 23.18 14.56 -45.36
N PHE A 435 23.18 14.45 -46.68
CA PHE A 435 23.75 13.28 -47.37
C PHE A 435 24.89 13.58 -48.35
N GLY A 436 25.18 14.87 -48.64
CA GLY A 436 26.26 15.25 -49.55
C GLY A 436 26.14 14.63 -50.95
N LYS A 437 24.90 14.36 -51.40
CA LYS A 437 24.60 13.77 -52.71
C LYS A 437 23.96 14.77 -53.65
N GLU A 438 24.36 14.65 -54.91
CA GLU A 438 23.65 15.23 -56.04
C GLU A 438 22.26 14.58 -56.16
N VAL A 439 21.24 15.40 -56.43
CA VAL A 439 19.84 14.97 -56.49
C VAL A 439 19.45 14.77 -57.94
N ILE A 440 19.17 13.51 -58.31
CA ILE A 440 18.77 13.13 -59.66
C ILE A 440 17.31 13.54 -59.89
N GLU A 441 17.04 14.29 -60.95
CA GLU A 441 15.69 14.71 -61.32
C GLU A 441 15.05 13.76 -62.33
N GLY A 442 13.91 13.18 -61.97
CA GLY A 442 13.11 12.32 -62.84
C GLY A 442 12.33 13.14 -63.87
N LYS A 443 12.11 12.54 -65.06
CA LYS A 443 11.24 13.14 -66.09
C LYS A 443 9.84 13.37 -65.54
N ILE A 444 9.31 14.58 -65.72
CA ILE A 444 7.94 14.95 -65.33
C ILE A 444 6.93 14.00 -65.97
N ARG A 445 6.02 13.43 -65.17
CA ARG A 445 4.96 12.53 -65.61
C ARG A 445 3.68 12.84 -64.85
N ASN A 446 2.56 12.99 -65.55
CA ASN A 446 1.23 13.26 -64.97
C ASN A 446 1.20 14.42 -63.96
N ASN A 447 1.94 15.51 -64.25
CA ASN A 447 2.17 16.67 -63.37
C ASN A 447 2.92 16.39 -62.05
N GLY A 448 3.46 15.19 -61.85
CA GLY A 448 4.44 14.88 -60.81
C GLY A 448 5.88 15.07 -61.32
N GLN A 449 6.75 15.58 -60.45
CA GLN A 449 8.20 15.65 -60.63
C GLN A 449 8.86 14.89 -59.49
N THR A 450 9.68 13.90 -59.85
CA THR A 450 10.35 13.00 -58.91
C THR A 450 11.79 13.44 -58.70
N ILE A 451 12.28 13.36 -57.46
CA ILE A 451 13.66 13.64 -57.08
C ILE A 451 14.24 12.47 -56.26
N THR A 452 15.45 12.04 -56.58
CA THR A 452 16.07 10.82 -56.02
C THR A 452 17.52 11.05 -55.63
N ILE A 453 17.95 10.54 -54.49
CA ILE A 453 19.38 10.33 -54.18
C ILE A 453 19.72 8.83 -54.19
N CYS A 454 20.86 8.49 -54.80
CA CYS A 454 21.43 7.15 -54.73
C CYS A 454 22.31 7.04 -53.47
N SER A 455 21.72 6.54 -52.38
CA SER A 455 22.38 6.40 -51.08
C SER A 455 21.79 5.23 -50.30
N THR A 456 22.46 4.07 -50.37
CA THR A 456 22.09 2.85 -49.62
C THR A 456 22.03 3.07 -48.11
N LEU A 457 22.85 3.98 -47.57
CA LEU A 457 22.84 4.30 -46.13
C LEU A 457 21.58 5.08 -45.75
N ALA A 458 21.22 6.13 -46.51
CA ALA A 458 19.99 6.89 -46.28
C ALA A 458 18.75 6.02 -46.51
N ALA A 459 18.69 5.30 -47.64
CA ALA A 459 17.58 4.43 -47.98
C ALA A 459 17.31 3.35 -46.92
N ARG A 460 18.34 2.65 -46.43
CA ARG A 460 18.20 1.66 -45.34
C ARG A 460 17.79 2.29 -44.01
N PHE A 461 18.35 3.45 -43.67
CA PHE A 461 17.97 4.20 -42.45
C PHE A 461 16.49 4.60 -42.49
N PHE A 462 16.04 5.29 -43.54
CA PHE A 462 14.64 5.72 -43.68
C PHE A 462 13.67 4.53 -43.72
N ARG A 463 14.03 3.42 -44.39
CA ARG A 463 13.24 2.19 -44.35
C ARG A 463 13.12 1.59 -42.95
N ARG A 464 14.19 1.63 -42.14
CA ARG A 464 14.24 1.04 -40.80
C ARG A 464 13.45 1.86 -39.78
N GLU A 465 13.74 3.17 -39.67
CA GLU A 465 13.12 4.03 -38.65
C GLU A 465 11.67 4.40 -38.99
N PHE A 466 11.35 4.55 -40.29
CA PHE A 466 10.13 5.22 -40.74
C PHE A 466 9.31 4.39 -41.73
N GLY A 467 9.74 3.17 -42.09
CA GLY A 467 9.10 2.30 -43.09
C GLY A 467 9.34 2.75 -44.55
N SER A 468 9.31 1.80 -45.49
CA SER A 468 9.62 2.07 -46.92
C SER A 468 8.43 2.42 -47.83
N THR A 469 7.20 2.14 -47.41
CA THR A 469 5.99 2.23 -48.27
C THR A 469 4.85 2.95 -47.56
N ASN A 470 3.91 3.51 -48.31
CA ASN A 470 2.74 4.19 -47.75
C ASN A 470 1.84 3.29 -46.88
N ARG A 471 2.10 1.97 -46.75
CA ARG A 471 1.46 1.05 -45.80
C ARG A 471 2.29 0.73 -44.54
N THR A 472 3.59 1.00 -44.56
CA THR A 472 4.53 0.73 -43.46
C THR A 472 5.06 2.01 -42.79
N LYS A 473 4.69 3.18 -43.31
CA LYS A 473 5.09 4.48 -42.76
C LYS A 473 4.48 4.78 -41.40
N HIS A 474 5.34 5.23 -40.48
CA HIS A 474 5.01 5.63 -39.11
C HIS A 474 6.05 6.64 -38.59
N ILE A 475 5.68 7.41 -37.55
CA ILE A 475 6.63 8.29 -36.84
C ILE A 475 7.24 7.48 -35.69
N SER A 476 8.57 7.42 -35.60
CA SER A 476 9.28 6.68 -34.55
C SER A 476 9.08 7.33 -33.18
N ALA A 477 9.02 6.53 -32.11
CA ALA A 477 8.74 7.01 -30.75
C ALA A 477 9.71 8.13 -30.31
N TRP A 478 11.01 7.99 -30.58
CA TRP A 478 12.03 8.97 -30.22
C TRP A 478 11.82 10.36 -30.86
N MET A 479 11.19 10.43 -32.04
CA MET A 479 10.82 11.72 -32.64
C MET A 479 9.70 12.41 -31.87
N LEU A 480 8.73 11.66 -31.35
CA LEU A 480 7.61 12.20 -30.58
C LEU A 480 8.06 12.82 -29.24
N GLU A 481 9.23 12.46 -28.70
CA GLU A 481 9.75 12.96 -27.41
C GLU A 481 10.63 14.21 -27.52
N SER A 482 10.82 14.68 -28.75
CA SER A 482 11.72 15.80 -29.08
C SER A 482 11.06 17.17 -28.89
N PRO A 483 11.84 18.27 -28.84
CA PRO A 483 11.31 19.60 -28.50
C PRO A 483 10.21 20.10 -29.45
N LYS A 484 9.32 20.96 -28.97
CA LYS A 484 8.17 21.49 -29.75
C LYS A 484 8.59 22.14 -31.08
N SER A 485 9.79 22.70 -31.17
CA SER A 485 10.37 23.24 -32.42
C SER A 485 10.60 22.15 -33.49
N HIS A 486 11.11 20.99 -33.08
CA HIS A 486 11.41 19.86 -33.97
C HIS A 486 10.09 19.19 -34.41
N LEU A 487 9.16 18.99 -33.46
CA LEU A 487 7.81 18.51 -33.77
C LEU A 487 7.06 19.44 -34.74
N GLY A 488 7.17 20.76 -34.56
CA GLY A 488 6.55 21.75 -35.45
C GLY A 488 7.03 21.62 -36.90
N GLU A 489 8.33 21.47 -37.12
CA GLU A 489 8.90 21.29 -38.46
C GLU A 489 8.58 19.91 -39.08
N LEU A 490 8.55 18.83 -38.28
CA LEU A 490 8.03 17.52 -38.71
C LEU A 490 6.57 17.61 -39.17
N ILE A 491 5.73 18.28 -38.38
CA ILE A 491 4.30 18.51 -38.66
C ILE A 491 4.12 19.34 -39.92
N LYS A 492 4.94 20.36 -40.13
CA LYS A 492 4.98 21.21 -41.33
C LYS A 492 5.43 20.43 -42.57
N GLY A 493 6.40 19.53 -42.46
CA GLY A 493 6.81 18.64 -43.55
C GLY A 493 5.69 17.66 -43.94
N LEU A 494 5.08 16.99 -42.95
CA LEU A 494 3.91 16.10 -43.16
C LEU A 494 2.74 16.85 -43.81
N TRP A 495 2.48 18.06 -43.35
CA TRP A 495 1.41 18.91 -43.85
C TRP A 495 1.64 19.38 -45.30
N ARG A 496 2.89 19.66 -45.69
CA ARG A 496 3.22 20.15 -47.04
C ARG A 496 3.05 19.11 -48.14
N GLY A 497 2.96 17.82 -47.81
CA GLY A 497 2.50 16.75 -48.70
C GLY A 497 0.99 16.51 -48.60
N ASP A 498 0.56 15.71 -47.62
CA ASP A 498 -0.83 15.20 -47.52
C ASP A 498 -1.87 16.18 -46.92
N GLY A 499 -1.51 17.45 -46.71
CA GLY A 499 -2.35 18.46 -46.05
C GLY A 499 -3.25 19.27 -46.99
N SER A 500 -4.50 19.51 -46.57
CA SER A 500 -5.50 20.28 -47.32
C SER A 500 -6.36 21.18 -46.42
N TYR A 501 -6.40 22.49 -46.70
CA TYR A 501 -7.22 23.46 -45.96
C TYR A 501 -8.56 23.72 -46.66
N ASP A 502 -9.66 23.46 -45.96
CA ASP A 502 -11.03 23.66 -46.44
C ASP A 502 -11.50 25.07 -46.08
N LYS A 503 -11.44 25.99 -47.05
CA LYS A 503 -11.88 27.39 -46.87
C LYS A 503 -13.37 27.54 -46.57
N LYS A 504 -14.23 26.57 -46.94
CA LYS A 504 -15.69 26.65 -46.71
C LYS A 504 -16.06 26.16 -45.31
N ALA A 505 -15.48 25.04 -44.89
CA ALA A 505 -15.70 24.48 -43.55
C ALA A 505 -14.78 25.09 -42.46
N ASN A 506 -13.81 25.92 -42.87
CA ASN A 506 -12.74 26.50 -42.05
C ASN A 506 -12.07 25.44 -41.14
N LEU A 507 -11.42 24.47 -41.77
CA LEU A 507 -10.70 23.40 -41.07
C LEU A 507 -9.55 22.86 -41.93
N PHE A 508 -8.58 22.24 -41.26
CA PHE A 508 -7.45 21.56 -41.90
C PHE A 508 -7.68 20.05 -41.89
N ARG A 509 -7.35 19.37 -43.00
CA ARG A 509 -7.44 17.91 -43.15
C ARG A 509 -6.07 17.37 -43.60
N TYR A 510 -5.51 16.42 -42.85
CA TYR A 510 -4.39 15.59 -43.28
C TYR A 510 -4.91 14.17 -43.50
N ASN A 511 -4.47 13.49 -44.55
CA ASN A 511 -4.95 12.15 -44.90
C ASN A 511 -3.83 11.12 -44.84
N SER A 512 -4.11 9.93 -44.31
CA SER A 512 -3.21 8.77 -44.41
C SER A 512 -4.01 7.49 -44.66
N VAL A 513 -3.35 6.49 -45.23
CA VAL A 513 -3.86 5.12 -45.34
C VAL A 513 -3.34 4.20 -44.21
N THR A 514 -2.43 4.69 -43.35
CA THR A 514 -1.97 3.97 -42.14
C THR A 514 -2.49 4.61 -40.86
N ARG A 515 -3.00 3.76 -39.96
CA ARG A 515 -3.41 4.17 -38.60
C ARG A 515 -2.22 4.73 -37.82
N GLN A 516 -1.08 4.05 -37.87
CA GLN A 516 0.15 4.43 -37.15
C GLN A 516 0.61 5.87 -37.47
N LEU A 517 0.63 6.26 -38.75
CA LEU A 517 1.01 7.62 -39.14
C LEU A 517 -0.05 8.67 -38.77
N ALA A 518 -1.34 8.35 -38.91
CA ALA A 518 -2.42 9.26 -38.51
C ALA A 518 -2.45 9.52 -37.00
N TYR A 519 -2.22 8.49 -36.19
CA TYR A 519 -2.18 8.57 -34.73
C TYR A 519 -0.89 9.24 -34.25
N GLY A 520 0.27 8.89 -34.83
CA GLY A 520 1.53 9.58 -34.54
C GLY A 520 1.47 11.08 -34.88
N PHE A 521 0.82 11.45 -35.99
CA PHE A 521 0.62 12.86 -36.36
C PHE A 521 -0.31 13.58 -35.37
N ARG A 522 -1.43 12.97 -34.97
CA ARG A 522 -2.30 13.49 -33.90
C ARG A 522 -1.50 13.68 -32.60
N ASP A 523 -0.70 12.71 -32.19
CA ASP A 523 0.01 12.76 -30.92
C ASP A 523 1.15 13.80 -30.93
N ALA A 524 1.81 14.01 -32.08
CA ALA A 524 2.73 15.12 -32.28
C ALA A 524 2.02 16.49 -32.18
N LEU A 525 0.84 16.63 -32.81
CA LEU A 525 0.00 17.83 -32.74
C LEU A 525 -0.41 18.15 -31.29
N LEU A 526 -0.84 17.13 -30.53
CA LEU A 526 -1.21 17.28 -29.13
C LEU A 526 -0.04 17.77 -28.27
N LYS A 527 1.17 17.23 -28.46
CA LYS A 527 2.38 17.67 -27.74
C LYS A 527 2.75 19.13 -27.98
N ILE A 528 2.48 19.69 -29.18
CA ILE A 528 2.69 21.12 -29.42
C ILE A 528 1.52 22.00 -28.96
N GLY A 529 0.34 21.43 -28.68
CA GLY A 529 -0.86 22.12 -28.19
C GLY A 529 -1.99 22.25 -29.22
N VAL A 530 -1.91 21.53 -30.34
CA VAL A 530 -2.94 21.49 -31.40
C VAL A 530 -3.85 20.28 -31.18
N VAL A 531 -5.11 20.52 -30.82
CA VAL A 531 -6.10 19.45 -30.66
C VAL A 531 -6.64 19.04 -32.03
N ALA A 532 -6.50 17.75 -32.35
CA ALA A 532 -6.87 17.17 -33.63
C ALA A 532 -7.74 15.92 -33.43
N SER A 533 -8.61 15.64 -34.39
CA SER A 533 -9.57 14.54 -34.37
C SER A 533 -9.38 13.58 -35.54
N ILE A 534 -9.66 12.27 -35.39
CA ILE A 534 -9.43 11.26 -36.43
C ILE A 534 -10.75 10.70 -36.96
N ASN A 535 -11.01 10.96 -38.25
CA ASN A 535 -12.17 10.46 -38.99
C ASN A 535 -11.80 9.29 -39.91
N LEU A 536 -12.44 8.14 -39.70
CA LEU A 536 -12.28 6.94 -40.51
C LEU A 536 -13.26 6.94 -41.69
N HIS A 537 -12.75 7.15 -42.90
CA HIS A 537 -13.54 7.09 -44.13
C HIS A 537 -13.38 5.72 -44.81
N LYS A 538 -14.33 4.81 -44.55
CA LYS A 538 -14.48 3.56 -45.30
C LYS A 538 -15.03 3.90 -46.70
N ARG A 539 -14.27 3.57 -47.75
CA ARG A 539 -14.65 3.76 -49.16
C ARG A 539 -15.04 2.41 -49.78
N VAL A 540 -15.87 2.44 -50.82
CA VAL A 540 -16.26 1.23 -51.57
C VAL A 540 -15.07 0.76 -52.42
N MET A 541 -14.90 -0.56 -52.55
CA MET A 541 -13.84 -1.18 -53.34
C MET A 541 -13.80 -0.64 -54.79
N PRO A 542 -12.61 -0.48 -55.40
CA PRO A 542 -11.29 -0.87 -54.89
C PRO A 542 -10.62 0.18 -53.97
N ARG A 543 -11.33 1.24 -53.54
CA ARG A 543 -10.73 2.32 -52.74
C ARG A 543 -10.62 1.93 -51.26
N GLN A 544 -9.43 2.17 -50.71
CA GLN A 544 -9.06 1.72 -49.36
C GLN A 544 -9.66 2.61 -48.24
N ILE A 545 -9.58 2.11 -47.01
CA ILE A 545 -9.88 2.85 -45.78
C ILE A 545 -8.90 4.02 -45.68
N MET A 546 -9.42 5.20 -45.31
CA MET A 546 -8.64 6.43 -45.16
C MET A 546 -8.84 7.04 -43.77
N TYR A 547 -7.73 7.33 -43.11
CA TYR A 547 -7.67 8.05 -41.84
C TYR A 547 -7.47 9.54 -42.14
N THR A 548 -8.50 10.36 -41.88
CA THR A 548 -8.41 11.81 -42.05
C THR A 548 -8.31 12.49 -40.69
N VAL A 549 -7.14 13.06 -40.40
CA VAL A 549 -6.90 13.89 -39.21
C VAL A 549 -7.45 15.29 -39.48
N ILE A 550 -8.38 15.76 -38.66
CA ILE A 550 -9.05 17.05 -38.78
C ILE A 550 -8.70 17.95 -37.59
N ILE A 551 -8.15 19.13 -37.90
CA ILE A 551 -7.93 20.24 -36.97
C ILE A 551 -8.98 21.31 -37.28
N SER A 552 -9.62 21.87 -36.26
CA SER A 552 -10.75 22.81 -36.45
C SER A 552 -10.82 23.87 -35.35
N ARG A 553 -11.64 24.91 -35.59
CA ARG A 553 -12.07 25.90 -34.59
C ARG A 553 -10.89 26.58 -33.87
N THR A 554 -10.71 26.32 -32.57
CA THR A 554 -9.75 26.99 -31.69
C THR A 554 -8.29 26.72 -32.06
N SER A 555 -7.95 25.50 -32.49
CA SER A 555 -6.57 25.15 -32.84
C SER A 555 -6.19 25.54 -34.27
N ASN A 556 -7.13 26.00 -35.11
CA ASN A 556 -6.83 26.42 -36.49
C ASN A 556 -5.84 27.58 -36.58
N VAL A 557 -6.01 28.62 -35.76
CA VAL A 557 -5.19 29.84 -35.87
C VAL A 557 -3.74 29.51 -35.52
N PHE A 558 -3.53 28.77 -34.42
CA PHE A 558 -2.20 28.32 -33.99
C PHE A 558 -1.58 27.33 -34.98
N PHE A 559 -2.34 26.35 -35.48
CA PHE A 559 -1.85 25.44 -36.53
C PHE A 559 -1.51 26.18 -37.83
N GLY A 560 -2.32 27.15 -38.24
CA GLY A 560 -2.06 28.02 -39.40
C GLY A 560 -0.77 28.82 -39.27
N GLN A 561 -0.40 29.28 -38.07
CA GLN A 561 0.91 29.88 -37.80
C GLN A 561 2.05 28.87 -37.99
N ILE A 562 1.91 27.65 -37.47
CA ILE A 562 2.90 26.57 -37.57
C ILE A 562 3.14 26.16 -39.04
N VAL A 563 2.08 25.96 -39.82
CA VAL A 563 2.18 25.54 -41.24
C VAL A 563 2.20 26.69 -42.24
N GLN A 564 2.30 27.93 -41.75
CA GLN A 564 2.39 29.16 -42.55
C GLN A 564 1.24 29.30 -43.57
N LYS A 565 -0.01 29.24 -43.07
CA LYS A 565 -1.23 29.29 -43.87
C LYS A 565 -2.29 30.21 -43.28
N ASP A 566 -2.78 31.14 -44.08
CA ASP A 566 -3.84 32.08 -43.69
C ASP A 566 -5.17 31.36 -43.42
N VAL A 567 -5.84 31.78 -42.33
CA VAL A 567 -7.08 31.18 -41.81
C VAL A 567 -8.16 32.26 -41.67
N LEU A 568 -9.40 31.91 -42.00
CA LEU A 568 -10.55 32.81 -41.78
C LEU A 568 -10.89 32.93 -40.27
N ASN A 569 -11.08 34.15 -39.78
CA ASN A 569 -11.57 34.40 -38.42
C ASN A 569 -12.98 33.80 -38.23
N GLY A 570 -13.15 32.90 -37.25
CA GLY A 570 -14.36 32.09 -37.07
C GLY A 570 -15.36 32.61 -36.04
N ARG A 571 -16.64 32.20 -36.17
CA ARG A 571 -17.71 32.48 -35.20
C ARG A 571 -17.56 31.70 -33.88
N LYS A 572 -18.17 32.23 -32.81
CA LYS A 572 -18.11 31.71 -31.43
C LYS A 572 -18.93 30.41 -31.19
N GLU A 573 -18.51 29.27 -31.73
CA GLU A 573 -18.99 27.97 -31.24
C GLU A 573 -17.81 27.06 -30.85
N GLY A 574 -17.61 26.91 -29.54
CA GLY A 574 -16.42 26.28 -28.97
C GLY A 574 -16.21 24.81 -29.37
N SER A 575 -14.94 24.41 -29.45
CA SER A 575 -14.52 23.00 -29.58
C SER A 575 -15.21 22.13 -28.52
N PRO A 576 -15.65 20.90 -28.85
CA PRO A 576 -16.16 19.96 -27.85
C PRO A 576 -15.06 19.45 -26.91
N PHE A 577 -13.78 19.63 -27.26
CA PHE A 577 -12.63 19.16 -26.49
C PHE A 577 -12.11 20.25 -25.55
N PHE A 578 -11.78 19.87 -24.32
CA PHE A 578 -11.00 20.69 -23.39
C PHE A 578 -9.63 20.05 -23.13
N MET A 579 -8.65 20.85 -22.75
CA MET A 579 -7.28 20.43 -22.51
C MET A 579 -6.63 21.37 -21.48
N ASP A 580 -5.95 20.81 -20.49
CA ASP A 580 -5.11 21.55 -19.54
C ASP A 580 -3.62 21.17 -19.70
N GLU A 581 -2.77 21.43 -18.71
CA GLU A 581 -1.34 21.09 -18.73
C GLU A 581 -1.04 19.58 -18.60
N ASN A 582 -2.03 18.82 -18.15
CA ASN A 582 -1.92 17.43 -17.70
C ASN A 582 -2.73 16.47 -18.57
N TYR A 583 -3.91 16.89 -19.01
CA TYR A 583 -4.95 16.02 -19.58
C TYR A 583 -5.70 16.67 -20.75
N ILE A 584 -6.20 15.81 -21.63
CA ILE A 584 -7.20 16.12 -22.65
C ILE A 584 -8.50 15.45 -22.23
N TYR A 585 -9.61 16.18 -22.32
CA TYR A 585 -10.93 15.76 -21.87
C TYR A 585 -11.85 15.60 -23.08
N LEU A 586 -12.18 14.36 -23.41
CA LEU A 586 -12.96 13.99 -24.59
C LEU A 586 -14.38 13.59 -24.18
N PRO A 587 -15.43 14.36 -24.56
CA PRO A 587 -16.80 14.02 -24.21
C PRO A 587 -17.22 12.69 -24.81
N ILE A 588 -18.04 11.94 -24.09
CA ILE A 588 -18.56 10.65 -24.55
C ILE A 588 -19.67 10.85 -25.58
N LYS A 589 -19.57 10.10 -26.67
CA LYS A 589 -20.41 10.20 -27.87
C LYS A 589 -21.50 9.13 -27.90
N SER A 590 -21.17 7.90 -27.52
CA SER A 590 -22.12 6.80 -27.39
C SER A 590 -21.54 5.71 -26.50
N ILE A 591 -22.32 5.23 -25.54
CA ILE A 591 -22.05 4.00 -24.82
C ILE A 591 -22.95 2.93 -25.42
N LYS A 592 -22.36 1.80 -25.84
CA LYS A 592 -23.09 0.58 -26.17
C LYS A 592 -22.79 -0.48 -25.12
N VAL A 593 -23.79 -1.27 -24.76
CA VAL A 593 -23.62 -2.46 -23.92
C VAL A 593 -23.95 -3.68 -24.77
N GLU A 594 -22.99 -4.59 -24.90
CA GLU A 594 -23.09 -5.85 -25.66
C GLU A 594 -22.73 -6.98 -24.69
N GLU A 595 -23.50 -8.07 -24.64
CA GLU A 595 -23.18 -9.21 -23.77
C GLU A 595 -22.37 -10.26 -24.56
N LEU A 596 -21.10 -10.47 -24.19
CA LEU A 596 -20.17 -11.32 -24.94
C LEU A 596 -19.47 -12.35 -24.04
N ASN A 597 -19.21 -13.52 -24.60
CA ASN A 597 -18.28 -14.52 -24.06
C ASN A 597 -16.93 -14.35 -24.74
N THR A 598 -15.88 -14.04 -23.99
CA THR A 598 -14.55 -13.69 -24.52
C THR A 598 -13.45 -14.02 -23.51
N SER A 599 -12.21 -14.21 -23.99
CA SER A 599 -11.02 -14.16 -23.13
C SER A 599 -10.80 -12.75 -22.62
N VAL A 600 -10.07 -12.65 -21.49
CA VAL A 600 -10.03 -11.44 -20.65
C VAL A 600 -8.67 -11.23 -19.98
N TYR A 601 -8.19 -9.99 -19.84
CA TYR A 601 -6.79 -9.68 -19.51
C TYR A 601 -6.64 -8.43 -18.61
N ASN A 602 -5.51 -8.35 -17.89
CA ASN A 602 -5.06 -7.18 -17.12
C ASN A 602 -3.53 -7.25 -16.90
N PHE A 603 -2.89 -6.20 -16.37
CA PHE A 603 -1.46 -6.23 -16.01
C PHE A 603 -1.11 -5.19 -14.93
N SER A 604 -0.03 -5.44 -14.19
CA SER A 604 0.42 -4.60 -13.05
C SER A 604 1.63 -3.74 -13.42
N VAL A 605 1.66 -2.51 -12.91
CA VAL A 605 2.52 -1.43 -13.42
C VAL A 605 3.26 -0.73 -12.28
N GLU A 606 4.58 -0.68 -12.35
CA GLU A 606 5.46 -0.10 -11.31
C GLU A 606 5.09 1.36 -10.95
N GLU A 607 5.16 1.71 -9.66
CA GLU A 607 4.80 3.00 -9.03
C GLU A 607 3.34 3.48 -9.18
N ASP A 608 2.69 3.20 -10.31
CA ASP A 608 1.48 3.90 -10.75
C ASP A 608 0.23 3.01 -10.84
N GLU A 609 0.37 1.69 -10.86
CA GLU A 609 -0.71 0.68 -10.89
C GLU A 609 -1.87 0.99 -11.85
N SER A 610 -1.51 1.56 -13.00
CA SER A 610 -2.43 2.12 -13.99
C SER A 610 -1.79 2.21 -15.36
N TYR A 611 -2.61 2.18 -16.40
CA TYR A 611 -2.18 2.17 -17.79
C TYR A 611 -3.19 2.84 -18.71
N VAL A 612 -2.78 3.12 -19.95
CA VAL A 612 -3.59 3.70 -21.02
C VAL A 612 -3.97 2.63 -22.06
N ALA A 613 -5.27 2.35 -22.18
CA ALA A 613 -5.87 1.41 -23.13
C ALA A 613 -6.93 2.10 -24.01
N GLU A 614 -6.86 1.93 -25.34
CA GLU A 614 -7.64 2.68 -26.36
C GLU A 614 -7.60 4.22 -26.14
N GLY A 615 -6.51 4.70 -25.54
CA GLY A 615 -6.25 6.09 -25.15
C GLY A 615 -6.78 6.50 -23.77
N VAL A 616 -7.58 5.67 -23.10
CA VAL A 616 -8.23 5.95 -21.81
C VAL A 616 -7.44 5.29 -20.66
N ILE A 617 -7.41 5.94 -19.50
CA ILE A 617 -6.66 5.52 -18.32
C ILE A 617 -7.47 4.51 -17.45
N SER A 618 -6.82 3.45 -16.93
CA SER A 618 -7.39 2.42 -16.02
C SER A 618 -6.48 2.04 -14.81
N HIS A 619 -6.94 1.23 -13.83
CA HIS A 619 -6.30 0.94 -12.52
C HIS A 619 -6.52 -0.49 -11.94
N ASN A 620 -5.68 -0.92 -10.98
CA ASN A 620 -5.70 -2.24 -10.27
C ASN A 620 -6.39 -2.22 -8.85
N CYS A 621 -6.44 -3.34 -8.08
CA CYS A 621 -7.32 -3.50 -6.88
C CYS A 621 -6.67 -4.13 -5.60
N THR A 622 -7.17 -3.90 -4.35
CA THR A 622 -6.77 -4.53 -3.03
C THR A 622 -7.68 -4.11 -1.80
N ALA A 623 -7.60 -4.76 -0.60
CA ALA A 623 -8.57 -4.60 0.54
C ALA A 623 -8.03 -4.49 2.04
N PRO A 624 -8.85 -4.12 3.10
CA PRO A 624 -8.43 -3.75 4.50
C PRO A 624 -9.22 -4.33 5.75
N VAL A 625 -8.94 -3.88 7.01
CA VAL A 625 -9.07 -4.62 8.33
C VAL A 625 -9.44 -3.79 9.64
N TYR A 626 -9.80 -4.38 10.82
CA TYR A 626 -10.50 -3.79 12.04
C TYR A 626 -9.79 -3.77 13.46
N THR A 627 -10.52 -3.49 14.58
CA THR A 627 -9.99 -3.03 15.93
C THR A 627 -10.25 -3.79 17.24
N THR A 628 -11.45 -4.27 17.54
CA THR A 628 -11.82 -4.68 18.91
C THR A 628 -11.85 -6.19 19.06
N ASP A 629 -11.57 -6.70 20.28
CA ASP A 629 -11.61 -8.12 20.59
C ASP A 629 -12.97 -8.72 20.19
N SER A 630 -12.95 -9.50 19.10
CA SER A 630 -14.14 -10.03 18.43
C SER A 630 -14.01 -11.53 18.23
N LEU A 631 -15.13 -12.26 18.27
CA LEU A 631 -15.14 -13.73 18.22
C LEU A 631 -15.64 -14.20 16.85
N HIS A 632 -14.85 -15.00 16.13
CA HIS A 632 -15.26 -15.61 14.86
C HIS A 632 -15.26 -17.14 15.00
N ALA A 633 -16.47 -17.71 15.12
CA ALA A 633 -16.69 -19.12 15.40
C ALA A 633 -17.68 -19.72 14.40
N ALA A 634 -17.31 -19.68 13.12
CA ALA A 634 -18.08 -20.26 12.02
C ALA A 634 -18.11 -21.79 12.06
N VAL A 635 -19.15 -22.35 11.44
CA VAL A 635 -19.29 -23.79 11.17
C VAL A 635 -19.50 -24.03 9.68
N VAL A 636 -18.70 -24.92 9.08
CA VAL A 636 -18.85 -25.34 7.69
C VAL A 636 -19.09 -26.85 7.64
N GLU A 637 -20.30 -27.25 7.26
CA GLU A 637 -20.72 -28.64 7.04
C GLU A 637 -20.81 -28.91 5.53
N ILE A 638 -20.12 -29.94 5.05
CA ILE A 638 -20.18 -30.36 3.63
C ILE A 638 -20.58 -31.84 3.55
N PHE A 639 -21.42 -32.18 2.57
CA PHE A 639 -21.81 -33.55 2.25
C PHE A 639 -21.55 -33.81 0.77
N VAL A 640 -20.56 -34.65 0.48
CA VAL A 640 -20.18 -35.06 -0.87
C VAL A 640 -20.73 -36.47 -1.10
N LYS A 641 -21.68 -36.60 -2.03
CA LYS A 641 -22.36 -37.86 -2.35
C LYS A 641 -21.53 -38.77 -3.26
N ARG A 642 -22.10 -39.92 -3.64
CA ARG A 642 -21.43 -40.93 -4.46
C ARG A 642 -20.86 -40.31 -5.74
N GLY A 643 -19.57 -40.48 -6.00
CA GLY A 643 -18.85 -39.98 -7.17
C GLY A 643 -18.81 -38.45 -7.32
N ALA A 644 -19.29 -37.69 -6.32
CA ALA A 644 -19.34 -36.23 -6.36
C ALA A 644 -17.99 -35.61 -5.97
N ARG A 645 -17.75 -34.34 -6.34
CA ARG A 645 -16.52 -33.61 -5.97
C ARG A 645 -16.80 -32.20 -5.46
N CYS A 646 -16.18 -31.82 -4.35
CA CYS A 646 -16.31 -30.49 -3.77
C CYS A 646 -14.93 -29.87 -3.44
N ARG A 647 -14.65 -28.68 -3.96
CA ARG A 647 -13.46 -27.89 -3.63
C ARG A 647 -13.84 -26.63 -2.87
N TYR A 648 -13.22 -26.37 -1.72
CA TYR A 648 -13.50 -25.23 -0.85
C TYR A 648 -12.24 -24.42 -0.56
N THR A 649 -12.17 -23.21 -1.12
CA THR A 649 -11.03 -22.29 -0.98
C THR A 649 -11.38 -21.16 0.00
N THR A 650 -10.46 -20.79 0.89
CA THR A 650 -10.55 -19.57 1.71
C THR A 650 -9.18 -18.93 1.88
N ILE A 651 -9.08 -17.60 1.86
CA ILE A 651 -7.94 -16.84 2.38
C ILE A 651 -8.46 -15.87 3.45
N GLN A 652 -7.73 -15.66 4.54
CA GLN A 652 -8.23 -14.97 5.72
C GLN A 652 -7.21 -13.98 6.32
N ASN A 653 -7.29 -12.72 5.91
CA ASN A 653 -6.46 -11.65 6.48
C ASN A 653 -7.18 -10.98 7.67
N TRP A 654 -7.25 -11.67 8.81
CA TRP A 654 -7.94 -11.18 10.01
C TRP A 654 -7.25 -9.98 10.65
N SER A 655 -8.04 -9.09 11.27
CA SER A 655 -7.47 -8.18 12.27
C SER A 655 -6.91 -8.96 13.43
N SER A 656 -5.81 -8.44 13.95
CA SER A 656 -5.04 -8.98 15.06
C SER A 656 -5.71 -8.77 16.43
N ASN A 657 -7.05 -8.79 16.43
CA ASN A 657 -7.98 -8.71 17.56
C ASN A 657 -9.17 -9.68 17.36
N VAL A 658 -9.09 -10.59 16.39
CA VAL A 658 -10.13 -11.60 16.14
C VAL A 658 -9.69 -12.96 16.67
N TYR A 659 -10.46 -13.52 17.59
CA TYR A 659 -10.36 -14.94 17.96
C TYR A 659 -11.02 -15.79 16.87
N ASN A 660 -10.25 -16.16 15.84
CA ASN A 660 -10.65 -17.08 14.79
C ASN A 660 -10.59 -18.53 15.31
N LEU A 661 -11.75 -19.17 15.46
CA LEU A 661 -11.95 -20.49 16.09
C LEU A 661 -12.92 -21.39 15.26
N VAL A 662 -12.77 -21.37 13.94
CA VAL A 662 -13.69 -22.00 12.97
C VAL A 662 -13.62 -23.53 12.96
N THR A 663 -14.78 -24.20 12.92
CA THR A 663 -14.90 -25.66 12.72
C THR A 663 -15.38 -25.99 11.30
N LYS A 664 -14.57 -26.67 10.47
CA LYS A 664 -14.97 -27.15 9.13
C LYS A 664 -14.97 -28.69 9.04
N ARG A 665 -15.99 -29.30 8.43
CA ARG A 665 -16.08 -30.78 8.23
C ARG A 665 -16.91 -31.19 7.03
N ALA A 666 -16.30 -32.00 6.16
CA ALA A 666 -16.98 -32.74 5.12
C ALA A 666 -17.28 -34.19 5.53
N PHE A 667 -18.42 -34.72 5.11
CA PHE A 667 -18.68 -36.15 4.95
C PHE A 667 -18.56 -36.51 3.46
N VAL A 668 -17.91 -37.62 3.13
CA VAL A 668 -17.64 -38.05 1.75
C VAL A 668 -18.07 -39.50 1.56
N GLU A 669 -19.06 -39.70 0.69
CA GLU A 669 -19.65 -41.00 0.34
C GLU A 669 -18.89 -41.66 -0.84
N GLU A 670 -19.42 -42.75 -1.39
CA GLU A 670 -18.69 -43.72 -2.22
C GLU A 670 -18.05 -43.10 -3.49
N GLU A 671 -16.73 -43.26 -3.69
CA GLU A 671 -15.93 -42.60 -4.75
C GLU A 671 -16.00 -41.05 -4.77
N GLY A 672 -16.58 -40.41 -3.74
CA GLY A 672 -16.63 -38.95 -3.63
C GLY A 672 -15.26 -38.33 -3.31
N THR A 673 -15.08 -37.03 -3.59
CA THR A 673 -13.80 -36.30 -3.39
C THR A 673 -14.00 -34.92 -2.74
N MET A 674 -13.20 -34.57 -1.73
CA MET A 674 -13.26 -33.27 -1.01
C MET A 674 -11.87 -32.61 -0.90
N GLU A 675 -11.78 -31.31 -1.16
CA GLU A 675 -10.51 -30.53 -1.22
C GLU A 675 -10.61 -29.17 -0.45
N TRP A 676 -9.65 -28.84 0.44
CA TRP A 676 -9.63 -27.59 1.27
C TRP A 676 -8.34 -26.73 1.10
N VAL A 677 -8.41 -25.37 1.25
CA VAL A 677 -7.24 -24.40 1.14
C VAL A 677 -7.33 -23.15 2.11
N ASP A 678 -6.22 -22.58 2.67
CA ASP A 678 -6.21 -21.57 3.82
C ASP A 678 -4.91 -20.68 4.09
N ALA A 679 -4.95 -19.42 4.72
CA ALA A 679 -3.78 -18.49 5.15
C ALA A 679 -4.05 -17.10 5.94
N ASN A 680 -3.08 -16.44 6.70
CA ASN A 680 -3.13 -15.09 7.48
C ASN A 680 -1.72 -14.38 7.89
N ILE A 681 -1.53 -13.02 8.18
CA ILE A 681 -0.22 -12.28 8.62
C ILE A 681 -0.23 -10.79 9.28
N GLY A 682 0.86 -10.18 9.90
CA GLY A 682 1.22 -8.67 10.03
C GLY A 682 2.09 -7.98 11.21
N CYS A 683 2.97 -6.90 11.05
CA CYS A 683 3.75 -6.11 12.15
C CYS A 683 4.51 -4.66 11.93
N LEU A 684 5.50 -4.15 12.79
CA LEU A 684 5.96 -2.70 13.17
C LEU A 684 7.54 -2.33 13.44
N THR A 685 8.05 -1.04 13.70
CA THR A 685 9.43 -0.25 13.65
C THR A 685 10.48 0.10 14.85
N GLU A 686 11.83 0.40 14.65
CA GLU A 686 12.96 0.57 15.70
C GLU A 686 13.37 1.91 16.38
N ASN A 687 13.48 3.06 15.69
CA ASN A 687 14.16 4.25 16.28
C ASN A 687 13.23 5.10 17.17
N ALA A 688 12.00 4.60 17.37
CA ALA A 688 11.00 5.18 18.25
C ALA A 688 11.48 5.16 19.70
N LYS A 689 11.43 6.31 20.37
CA LYS A 689 11.68 6.44 21.81
C LYS A 689 10.34 6.56 22.53
N LEU A 690 10.10 5.65 23.47
CA LEU A 690 8.92 5.67 24.33
C LEU A 690 9.29 6.28 25.68
N PHE A 691 8.37 7.06 26.24
CA PHE A 691 8.54 7.57 27.60
C PHE A 691 8.19 6.47 28.60
N THR A 692 9.21 5.90 29.25
CA THR A 692 9.06 5.00 30.40
C THR A 692 8.97 5.77 31.70
N ASN A 693 8.55 5.08 32.77
CA ASN A 693 8.52 5.60 34.12
C ASN A 693 9.12 4.58 35.11
N PRO A 694 10.21 4.89 35.85
CA PRO A 694 10.85 6.19 36.00
C PRO A 694 11.98 6.48 34.99
N GLU A 695 12.34 5.55 34.10
CA GLU A 695 13.62 5.62 33.37
C GLU A 695 13.63 6.50 32.10
N GLY A 696 12.57 7.27 31.84
CA GLY A 696 12.56 8.31 30.81
C GLY A 696 12.47 7.77 29.38
N PRO A 697 12.96 8.51 28.35
CA PRO A 697 12.83 8.09 26.96
C PRO A 697 13.81 6.95 26.61
N VAL A 698 13.29 5.73 26.49
CA VAL A 698 14.01 4.51 26.11
C VAL A 698 13.69 4.15 24.65
N SER A 699 14.64 3.64 23.87
CA SER A 699 14.36 3.18 22.50
C SER A 699 13.50 1.91 22.55
N ILE A 700 12.56 1.74 21.63
CA ILE A 700 11.61 0.61 21.64
C ILE A 700 12.30 -0.78 21.68
N LYS A 701 13.50 -0.91 21.08
CA LYS A 701 14.34 -2.11 21.12
C LYS A 701 15.05 -2.39 22.45
N ASP A 702 15.21 -1.37 23.29
CA ASP A 702 15.93 -1.44 24.58
C ASP A 702 14.96 -1.66 25.77
N LEU A 703 13.64 -1.60 25.50
CA LEU A 703 12.56 -1.91 26.46
C LEU A 703 12.53 -3.40 26.83
N LYS A 704 11.90 -3.71 27.96
CA LYS A 704 11.72 -5.06 28.49
C LYS A 704 10.29 -5.31 28.96
N ALA A 705 9.88 -6.58 28.95
CA ALA A 705 8.66 -7.01 29.61
C ALA A 705 8.70 -6.65 31.11
N GLY A 706 7.66 -5.99 31.61
CA GLY A 706 7.56 -5.47 32.97
C GLY A 706 7.82 -3.96 33.10
N ASP A 707 8.45 -3.32 32.11
CA ASP A 707 8.67 -1.87 32.10
C ASP A 707 7.34 -1.11 32.11
N TRP A 708 7.28 0.04 32.80
CA TRP A 708 6.12 0.92 32.74
C TRP A 708 6.32 2.01 31.69
N ILE A 709 5.33 2.20 30.83
CA ILE A 709 5.30 3.25 29.80
C ILE A 709 4.09 4.15 29.95
N TYR A 710 4.22 5.37 29.41
CA TYR A 710 3.09 6.27 29.23
C TYR A 710 2.26 5.90 27.99
N THR A 711 0.95 5.90 28.19
CA THR A 711 -0.09 5.54 27.20
C THR A 711 -1.18 6.61 27.21
N THR A 712 -2.20 6.52 26.33
CA THR A 712 -3.37 7.41 26.39
C THR A 712 -4.61 6.61 26.77
N ASP A 713 -5.33 7.01 27.81
CA ASP A 713 -6.71 6.56 27.98
C ASP A 713 -7.60 7.37 27.04
N LEU A 714 -8.15 6.68 26.03
CA LEU A 714 -8.99 7.30 25.00
C LEU A 714 -10.34 7.78 25.56
N ASN A 715 -10.81 7.23 26.69
CA ASN A 715 -12.07 7.64 27.32
C ASN A 715 -11.96 9.01 27.99
N THR A 716 -10.88 9.25 28.75
CA THR A 716 -10.64 10.53 29.43
C THR A 716 -9.78 11.53 28.64
N LEU A 717 -9.17 11.10 27.53
CA LEU A 717 -8.18 11.84 26.74
C LEU A 717 -6.96 12.32 27.57
N LYS A 718 -6.63 11.57 28.63
CA LYS A 718 -5.50 11.81 29.53
C LYS A 718 -4.39 10.79 29.29
N ALA A 719 -3.16 11.18 29.63
CA ALA A 719 -2.06 10.23 29.68
C ALA A 719 -2.26 9.26 30.86
N ALA A 720 -2.18 7.97 30.56
CA ALA A 720 -2.25 6.86 31.51
C ALA A 720 -0.89 6.16 31.61
N LYS A 721 -0.82 5.11 32.44
CA LYS A 721 0.35 4.23 32.56
C LYS A 721 -0.07 2.79 32.35
N SER A 722 0.72 2.07 31.57
CA SER A 722 0.57 0.63 31.34
C SER A 722 1.92 -0.06 31.52
N LYS A 723 1.88 -1.36 31.81
CA LYS A 723 3.06 -2.21 31.67
C LYS A 723 3.24 -2.64 30.22
N VAL A 724 4.50 -2.80 29.82
CA VAL A 724 4.90 -3.53 28.63
C VAL A 724 4.82 -5.03 28.96
N ASN A 725 4.01 -5.78 28.22
CA ASN A 725 3.88 -7.23 28.37
C ASN A 725 4.98 -7.96 27.59
N ALA A 726 5.30 -7.49 26.39
CA ALA A 726 6.32 -8.04 25.50
C ALA A 726 6.98 -6.96 24.65
N VAL A 727 8.21 -7.20 24.21
CA VAL A 727 8.98 -6.35 23.28
C VAL A 727 9.48 -7.22 22.15
N VAL A 728 9.29 -6.77 20.92
CA VAL A 728 9.22 -7.65 19.76
C VAL A 728 10.06 -7.07 18.62
N ASP A 729 11.05 -7.82 18.12
CA ASP A 729 11.92 -7.44 17.00
C ASP A 729 11.35 -8.03 15.71
N GLN A 730 11.13 -7.19 14.69
CA GLN A 730 10.24 -7.45 13.56
C GLN A 730 10.95 -7.42 12.18
N GLY A 731 12.30 -7.42 12.18
CA GLY A 731 13.10 -7.44 10.95
C GLY A 731 13.52 -6.07 10.41
N VAL A 732 13.56 -5.90 9.08
CA VAL A 732 14.01 -4.66 8.41
C VAL A 732 13.05 -4.29 7.27
N LYS A 733 12.02 -3.49 7.59
CA LYS A 733 10.89 -3.18 6.69
C LYS A 733 11.00 -1.77 6.08
N PRO A 734 10.23 -1.43 5.02
CA PRO A 734 10.19 -0.08 4.47
C PRO A 734 9.58 0.93 5.46
N VAL A 735 10.28 2.04 5.70
CA VAL A 735 9.94 3.03 6.73
C VAL A 735 9.77 4.43 6.13
N PHE A 736 8.77 5.13 6.64
CA PHE A 736 8.39 6.48 6.28
C PHE A 736 8.51 7.39 7.51
N LYS A 737 9.00 8.61 7.30
CA LYS A 737 9.08 9.65 8.32
C LYS A 737 7.83 10.51 8.28
N VAL A 738 7.08 10.54 9.38
CA VAL A 738 6.02 11.52 9.61
C VAL A 738 6.61 12.69 10.38
N LEU A 739 6.67 13.86 9.76
CA LEU A 739 7.08 15.12 10.39
C LEU A 739 5.84 16.00 10.63
N THR A 740 5.73 16.63 11.79
CA THR A 740 4.57 17.48 12.15
C THR A 740 4.85 18.97 12.08
N THR A 741 3.79 19.79 12.17
CA THR A 741 3.89 21.26 12.22
C THR A 741 4.56 21.82 13.48
N ASN A 742 4.49 21.10 14.60
CA ASN A 742 5.30 21.37 15.80
C ASN A 742 6.59 20.53 15.85
N TYR A 743 7.06 20.05 14.68
CA TYR A 743 8.38 19.41 14.50
C TYR A 743 8.64 18.17 15.38
N ARG A 744 7.59 17.49 15.82
CA ARG A 744 7.68 16.10 16.28
C ARG A 744 7.85 15.21 15.06
N GLU A 745 8.65 14.17 15.20
CA GLU A 745 9.05 13.30 14.10
C GLU A 745 9.03 11.85 14.57
N ILE A 746 8.51 10.95 13.75
CA ILE A 746 8.45 9.50 14.02
C ILE A 746 8.65 8.74 12.70
N GLU A 747 9.25 7.57 12.82
CA GLU A 747 9.69 6.73 11.70
C GLU A 747 8.94 5.40 11.85
N ALA A 748 7.98 5.14 10.95
CA ALA A 748 7.03 4.03 11.05
C ALA A 748 6.82 3.32 9.69
N THR A 749 6.32 2.09 9.71
CA THR A 749 5.93 1.34 8.51
C THR A 749 4.62 1.87 7.91
N ALA A 750 4.42 1.65 6.60
CA ALA A 750 3.23 2.10 5.86
C ALA A 750 1.89 1.67 6.51
N ASN A 751 1.85 0.43 7.01
CA ASN A 751 0.69 -0.19 7.64
C ASN A 751 0.37 0.32 9.05
N HIS A 752 1.23 1.15 9.67
CA HIS A 752 1.16 1.45 11.10
C HIS A 752 0.14 2.56 11.45
N PRO A 753 -0.79 2.35 12.42
CA PRO A 753 -1.82 3.32 12.78
C PRO A 753 -1.36 4.46 13.70
N PHE A 754 -1.81 5.67 13.34
CA PHE A 754 -1.66 6.94 14.05
C PHE A 754 -3.02 7.50 14.47
N LEU A 755 -3.16 7.98 15.70
CA LEU A 755 -4.39 8.64 16.12
C LEU A 755 -4.50 10.04 15.47
N VAL A 756 -5.68 10.42 14.96
CA VAL A 756 -5.93 11.59 14.10
C VAL A 756 -7.29 12.24 14.40
N LEU A 757 -7.41 13.53 14.06
CA LEU A 757 -8.61 14.35 14.19
C LEU A 757 -9.07 14.84 12.80
N ARG A 758 -10.30 14.46 12.38
CA ARG A 758 -10.90 14.94 11.11
C ARG A 758 -12.23 15.65 11.30
N LYS A 759 -12.45 16.70 10.51
CA LYS A 759 -13.75 17.39 10.41
C LYS A 759 -14.76 16.55 9.62
N THR A 760 -16.02 16.62 10.02
CA THR A 760 -17.16 15.97 9.36
C THR A 760 -18.25 17.00 9.08
N SER A 761 -18.58 17.16 7.78
CA SER A 761 -19.55 18.13 7.23
C SER A 761 -19.23 19.62 7.40
N ASN A 762 -20.02 20.46 6.70
CA ASN A 762 -19.97 21.92 6.77
C ASN A 762 -20.37 22.49 8.14
N ILE A 763 -20.96 21.67 9.03
CA ILE A 763 -21.43 22.07 10.37
C ILE A 763 -20.26 22.08 11.39
N GLY A 764 -19.07 21.61 11.00
CA GLY A 764 -17.83 21.81 11.75
C GLY A 764 -17.54 20.81 12.87
N LEU A 765 -18.38 19.78 13.04
CA LEU A 765 -18.13 18.64 13.93
C LEU A 765 -16.78 17.97 13.64
N VAL A 766 -16.15 17.45 14.69
CA VAL A 766 -14.78 16.90 14.61
C VAL A 766 -14.71 15.57 15.34
N THR A 767 -14.18 14.54 14.67
CA THR A 767 -14.04 13.19 15.24
C THR A 767 -12.59 12.75 15.27
N LEU A 768 -12.19 12.16 16.40
CA LEU A 768 -11.00 11.31 16.51
C LEU A 768 -11.11 10.08 15.58
N ARG A 769 -9.98 9.48 15.20
CA ARG A 769 -9.86 8.16 14.56
C ARG A 769 -8.42 7.67 14.46
N TRP A 770 -8.22 6.36 14.38
CA TRP A 770 -6.93 5.76 14.03
C TRP A 770 -6.76 5.66 12.51
N GLU A 771 -5.59 6.04 12.01
CA GLU A 771 -5.26 6.20 10.59
C GLU A 771 -3.90 5.56 10.27
N LYS A 772 -3.83 4.59 9.35
CA LYS A 772 -2.53 4.06 8.90
C LYS A 772 -1.68 5.14 8.22
N LEU A 773 -0.36 5.06 8.35
CA LEU A 773 0.60 5.99 7.74
C LEU A 773 0.37 6.14 6.23
N GLU A 774 0.17 5.04 5.50
CA GLU A 774 -0.09 5.01 4.05
C GLU A 774 -1.29 5.87 3.61
N ASN A 775 -2.23 6.14 4.52
CA ASN A 775 -3.44 6.91 4.27
C ASN A 775 -3.42 8.32 4.91
N LEU A 776 -2.39 8.66 5.70
CA LEU A 776 -2.18 10.02 6.19
C LEU A 776 -1.87 10.95 5.01
N LYS A 777 -2.42 12.17 5.02
CA LYS A 777 -2.07 13.21 4.04
C LYS A 777 -1.42 14.41 4.73
N VAL A 778 -0.54 15.10 4.00
CA VAL A 778 0.01 16.37 4.47
C VAL A 778 -1.13 17.35 4.74
N GLY A 779 -1.21 17.84 5.97
CA GLY A 779 -2.32 18.66 6.48
C GLY A 779 -3.27 17.95 7.46
N ASP A 780 -3.30 16.61 7.51
CA ASP A 780 -4.09 15.87 8.51
C ASP A 780 -3.60 16.12 9.93
N TRP A 781 -4.51 16.16 10.91
CA TRP A 781 -4.17 16.45 12.31
C TRP A 781 -3.90 15.16 13.09
N ILE A 782 -2.63 14.78 13.31
CA ILE A 782 -2.29 13.64 14.20
C ILE A 782 -2.31 14.05 15.67
N ALA A 783 -2.62 13.10 16.54
CA ALA A 783 -2.68 13.25 17.98
C ALA A 783 -1.28 13.17 18.61
N ILE A 784 -1.05 14.03 19.60
CA ILE A 784 0.22 14.19 20.31
C ILE A 784 -0.06 14.40 21.79
N VAL A 785 0.82 13.87 22.64
CA VAL A 785 0.73 14.13 24.08
C VAL A 785 1.42 15.44 24.41
N ASN A 786 0.65 16.40 24.90
CA ASN A 786 1.11 17.78 25.10
C ASN A 786 2.17 17.87 26.20
N GLU A 787 1.93 17.18 27.30
CA GLU A 787 2.71 17.16 28.54
C GLU A 787 2.55 15.78 29.18
N LEU A 788 3.55 15.29 29.93
CA LEU A 788 3.42 14.04 30.69
C LEU A 788 2.84 14.33 32.09
N PRO A 789 2.19 13.35 32.76
CA PRO A 789 1.75 13.50 34.14
C PRO A 789 2.90 13.95 35.06
N ASP A 790 2.64 14.92 35.94
CA ASP A 790 3.61 15.36 36.95
C ASP A 790 3.53 14.44 38.19
N ASP A 791 4.00 13.21 38.02
CA ASP A 791 4.08 12.18 39.06
C ASP A 791 5.47 12.10 39.74
N GLY A 792 6.40 12.90 39.24
CA GLY A 792 7.82 12.82 39.56
C GLY A 792 8.14 13.21 40.99
N LYS A 793 9.27 12.70 41.48
CA LYS A 793 9.75 12.93 42.86
C LYS A 793 11.21 13.38 42.86
N PRO A 794 11.65 14.17 43.85
CA PRO A 794 13.05 14.49 44.02
C PRO A 794 13.90 13.22 44.12
N TYR A 795 14.96 13.15 43.34
CA TYR A 795 15.88 12.02 43.27
C TYR A 795 16.76 11.96 44.52
N GLU A 796 16.92 10.78 45.13
CA GLU A 796 17.71 10.61 46.36
C GLU A 796 19.20 10.44 46.06
N ILE A 797 20.01 11.30 46.66
CA ILE A 797 21.43 11.46 46.36
C ILE A 797 22.25 10.66 47.37
N ASN A 798 22.42 9.37 47.07
CA ASN A 798 23.24 8.44 47.84
C ASN A 798 24.75 8.65 47.60
N PHE A 799 25.26 9.83 47.94
CA PHE A 799 26.65 10.21 47.75
C PHE A 799 27.51 9.88 48.98
N SER A 800 28.58 9.10 48.78
CA SER A 800 29.57 8.77 49.81
C SER A 800 30.98 9.18 49.38
N TYR A 801 31.72 9.80 50.30
CA TYR A 801 33.11 10.22 50.14
C TYR A 801 33.86 10.16 51.47
N ASP A 802 35.18 9.93 51.41
CA ASP A 802 36.04 9.98 52.59
C ASP A 802 36.22 11.43 53.08
N GLN A 803 35.69 11.73 54.26
CA GLN A 803 35.76 13.05 54.87
C GLN A 803 37.14 13.40 55.44
N HIS A 804 38.03 12.44 55.66
CA HIS A 804 39.34 12.66 56.27
C HIS A 804 40.38 13.20 55.28
N LEU A 805 40.10 13.10 53.97
CA LEU A 805 41.02 13.50 52.88
C LEU A 805 40.75 14.89 52.30
N LEU A 806 39.79 15.66 52.83
CA LEU A 806 39.42 16.98 52.29
C LEU A 806 39.87 18.15 53.17
N LYS A 807 40.38 19.22 52.53
CA LYS A 807 40.66 20.52 53.19
C LYS A 807 39.42 21.36 53.48
N HIS A 808 38.29 21.07 52.84
CA HIS A 808 37.01 21.76 53.05
C HIS A 808 35.88 20.73 52.94
N LYS A 809 34.87 20.79 53.81
CA LYS A 809 33.75 19.85 53.84
C LYS A 809 32.51 20.50 53.22
N PRO A 810 32.17 20.21 51.95
CA PRO A 810 30.98 20.78 51.35
C PRO A 810 29.70 20.23 51.98
N THR A 811 28.67 21.06 52.03
CA THR A 811 27.30 20.61 52.23
C THR A 811 26.83 19.94 50.93
N ILE A 812 26.44 18.66 51.00
CA ILE A 812 25.91 17.91 49.86
C ILE A 812 24.43 17.64 50.13
N PRO A 813 23.49 18.11 49.26
CA PRO A 813 22.09 17.76 49.38
C PRO A 813 21.88 16.24 49.29
N ASN A 814 21.03 15.69 50.15
CA ASN A 814 20.63 14.27 50.11
C ASN A 814 19.49 14.01 49.10
N LYS A 815 18.89 15.05 48.52
CA LYS A 815 17.86 15.00 47.49
C LYS A 815 18.04 16.14 46.49
N THR A 816 17.43 16.04 45.31
CA THR A 816 17.38 17.15 44.35
C THR A 816 16.50 18.31 44.81
N SER A 817 16.79 19.49 44.27
CA SER A 817 16.02 20.72 44.43
C SER A 817 16.09 21.54 43.13
N GLU A 818 15.22 22.54 43.00
CA GLU A 818 15.22 23.45 41.84
C GLU A 818 16.60 24.13 41.66
N GLU A 819 17.29 24.49 42.75
CA GLU A 819 18.63 25.08 42.74
C GLU A 819 19.73 24.11 42.25
N LEU A 820 19.74 22.86 42.73
CA LEU A 820 20.71 21.86 42.28
C LEU A 820 20.47 21.53 40.81
N MET A 821 19.20 21.39 40.39
CA MET A 821 18.87 21.10 39.00
C MET A 821 19.26 22.25 38.07
N TRP A 822 19.06 23.51 38.48
CA TRP A 822 19.57 24.66 37.74
C TRP A 822 21.11 24.63 37.61
N LEU A 823 21.84 24.32 38.69
CA LEU A 823 23.30 24.23 38.65
C LEU A 823 23.80 23.10 37.74
N LEU A 824 23.11 21.96 37.71
CA LEU A 824 23.42 20.84 36.82
C LEU A 824 23.10 21.16 35.35
N GLY A 825 22.05 21.94 35.08
CA GLY A 825 21.75 22.49 33.76
C GLY A 825 22.85 23.45 33.27
N LEU A 826 23.28 24.37 34.14
CA LEU A 826 24.37 25.31 33.86
C LEU A 826 25.70 24.58 33.58
N TYR A 827 25.99 23.51 34.34
CA TYR A 827 27.15 22.65 34.08
C TYR A 827 27.04 21.94 32.71
N LEU A 828 25.84 21.60 32.24
CA LEU A 828 25.64 20.91 30.97
C LEU A 828 26.08 21.78 29.77
N GLY A 829 25.92 23.10 29.85
CA GLY A 829 26.51 24.06 28.91
C GLY A 829 27.95 24.40 29.29
N ASP A 830 28.12 25.47 30.09
CA ASP A 830 29.39 26.12 30.42
C ASP A 830 30.32 25.34 31.37
N GLY A 831 29.86 24.21 31.91
CA GLY A 831 30.64 23.38 32.83
C GLY A 831 31.74 22.56 32.16
N CYS A 832 32.89 22.43 32.83
CA CYS A 832 33.99 21.55 32.45
C CYS A 832 34.66 20.94 33.70
N MET A 833 35.35 19.81 33.55
CA MET A 833 36.05 19.09 34.63
C MET A 833 37.53 18.88 34.33
N ASP A 834 38.38 19.04 35.34
CA ASP A 834 39.82 18.78 35.29
C ASP A 834 40.11 17.31 35.69
N ARG A 835 40.64 16.50 34.76
CA ARG A 835 41.04 15.09 35.01
C ARG A 835 42.55 14.98 35.08
N SER A 836 43.08 14.40 36.16
CA SER A 836 44.50 14.03 36.23
C SER A 836 44.83 12.91 35.24
N PHE A 837 46.13 12.72 34.97
CA PHE A 837 46.65 11.59 34.19
C PHE A 837 46.28 10.21 34.80
N SER A 838 45.97 10.19 36.10
CA SER A 838 45.46 9.04 36.85
C SER A 838 43.92 8.96 36.93
N GLY A 839 43.20 9.71 36.10
CA GLY A 839 41.73 9.70 36.03
C GLY A 839 40.99 10.44 37.14
N VAL A 840 41.66 10.85 38.21
CA VAL A 840 41.06 11.53 39.36
C VAL A 840 40.60 12.94 38.99
N VAL A 841 39.31 13.21 39.11
CA VAL A 841 38.73 14.54 38.88
C VAL A 841 39.00 15.43 40.09
N ARG A 842 39.57 16.63 39.88
CA ARG A 842 40.01 17.52 40.98
C ARG A 842 39.35 18.89 41.02
N ARG A 843 38.78 19.36 39.91
CA ARG A 843 38.19 20.70 39.79
C ARG A 843 37.02 20.70 38.83
N ILE A 844 36.08 21.62 39.06
CA ILE A 844 35.07 22.04 38.09
C ILE A 844 35.39 23.46 37.64
N TYR A 845 35.14 23.77 36.38
CA TYR A 845 35.16 25.13 35.83
C TYR A 845 33.77 25.45 35.27
N PHE A 846 33.33 26.70 35.39
CA PHE A 846 32.17 27.24 34.69
C PHE A 846 32.62 28.46 33.87
N ALA A 847 32.27 28.53 32.59
CA ALA A 847 32.69 29.59 31.65
C ALA A 847 31.85 30.89 31.70
N VAL A 848 31.18 31.14 32.83
CA VAL A 848 30.22 32.24 33.02
C VAL A 848 30.92 33.59 33.28
N PRO A 849 30.73 34.62 32.42
CA PRO A 849 31.37 35.93 32.58
C PRO A 849 30.96 36.71 33.84
N PRO A 850 31.81 37.61 34.38
CA PRO A 850 31.49 38.38 35.61
C PRO A 850 30.25 39.28 35.51
N ASN A 851 29.89 39.72 34.30
CA ASN A 851 28.76 40.63 34.06
C ASN A 851 27.43 39.89 33.78
N ASP A 852 27.46 38.55 33.77
CA ASP A 852 26.31 37.71 33.46
C ASP A 852 25.33 37.61 34.66
N HIS A 853 24.03 37.38 34.42
CA HIS A 853 23.07 37.18 35.52
C HIS A 853 23.24 35.80 36.17
N ALA A 854 23.58 34.77 35.39
CA ALA A 854 23.83 33.42 35.87
C ALA A 854 25.00 33.40 36.87
N ARG A 855 25.97 34.30 36.69
CA ARG A 855 27.14 34.47 37.57
C ARG A 855 26.75 34.65 39.04
N LYS A 856 25.80 35.56 39.30
CA LYS A 856 25.36 35.89 40.66
C LYS A 856 24.59 34.74 41.31
N LYS A 857 23.81 33.99 40.51
CA LYS A 857 23.07 32.80 40.95
C LYS A 857 24.06 31.67 41.29
N LEU A 858 25.03 31.39 40.42
CA LEU A 858 26.12 30.42 40.64
C LEU A 858 26.95 30.73 41.90
N GLU A 859 27.43 31.96 42.07
CA GLU A 859 28.23 32.36 43.23
C GLU A 859 27.44 32.31 44.54
N LYS A 860 26.13 32.61 44.51
CA LYS A 860 25.23 32.42 45.65
C LYS A 860 25.08 30.94 46.01
N LEU A 861 24.84 30.05 45.03
CA LEU A 861 24.66 28.61 45.30
C LEU A 861 25.93 27.98 45.87
N LEU A 862 27.09 28.24 45.26
CA LEU A 862 28.37 27.70 45.74
C LEU A 862 28.69 28.15 47.17
N LYS A 863 28.37 29.39 47.54
CA LYS A 863 28.61 29.91 48.90
C LYS A 863 27.57 29.46 49.93
N PHE A 864 26.28 29.47 49.60
CA PHE A 864 25.19 29.34 50.59
C PHE A 864 24.43 28.00 50.55
N VAL A 865 24.57 27.20 49.49
CA VAL A 865 23.92 25.86 49.40
C VAL A 865 24.95 24.75 49.54
N PHE A 866 26.13 24.90 48.93
CA PHE A 866 27.19 23.87 49.00
C PHE A 866 28.30 24.17 50.01
N ASP A 867 28.42 25.41 50.50
CA ASP A 867 29.61 25.92 51.22
C ASP A 867 30.94 25.47 50.58
N ILE A 868 31.26 26.04 49.41
CA ILE A 868 32.49 25.73 48.69
C ILE A 868 33.23 27.01 48.27
N PRO A 869 34.52 27.16 48.62
CA PRO A 869 35.34 28.26 48.11
C PRO A 869 35.61 28.11 46.62
N PHE A 870 35.39 29.19 45.87
CA PHE A 870 35.65 29.29 44.43
C PHE A 870 36.63 30.41 44.10
N THR A 871 37.20 30.39 42.90
CA THR A 871 38.16 31.39 42.42
C THR A 871 37.71 31.97 41.08
N PRO A 872 37.37 33.28 40.99
CA PRO A 872 37.12 33.93 39.71
C PRO A 872 38.42 34.04 38.90
N LYS A 873 38.35 33.74 37.60
CA LYS A 873 39.47 33.90 36.64
C LYS A 873 38.94 34.41 35.30
N GLY A 874 38.80 35.73 35.19
CA GLY A 874 38.26 36.38 33.99
C GLY A 874 36.85 35.87 33.67
N ILE A 875 36.64 35.35 32.47
CA ILE A 875 35.37 34.72 32.04
C ILE A 875 35.04 33.40 32.74
N SER A 876 35.89 32.88 33.64
CA SER A 876 35.68 31.58 34.29
C SER A 876 35.52 31.68 35.81
N LEU A 877 34.90 30.65 36.39
CA LEU A 877 34.84 30.38 37.82
C LEU A 877 35.43 28.99 38.06
N THR A 878 36.53 28.90 38.82
CA THR A 878 37.14 27.62 39.24
C THR A 878 36.58 27.19 40.59
N VAL A 879 36.09 25.95 40.68
CA VAL A 879 35.69 25.30 41.93
C VAL A 879 36.69 24.19 42.26
N ASN A 880 37.49 24.36 43.32
CA ASN A 880 38.52 23.41 43.72
C ASN A 880 37.98 22.34 44.70
N SER A 881 36.89 21.65 44.34
CA SER A 881 36.27 20.62 45.17
C SER A 881 36.26 19.27 44.44
N THR A 882 37.05 18.32 44.95
CA THR A 882 37.02 16.90 44.56
C THR A 882 35.68 16.25 44.87
N ALA A 883 35.05 16.61 45.99
CA ALA A 883 33.74 16.07 46.37
C ALA A 883 32.61 16.56 45.42
N LEU A 884 32.57 17.84 45.05
CA LEU A 884 31.59 18.33 44.06
C LEU A 884 31.84 17.71 42.68
N ALA A 885 33.12 17.60 42.28
CA ALA A 885 33.50 16.96 41.02
C ALA A 885 33.11 15.47 40.98
N LYS A 886 33.27 14.75 42.11
CA LYS A 886 32.80 13.37 42.25
C LYS A 886 31.27 13.29 42.26
N LEU A 887 30.57 14.16 42.99
CA LEU A 887 29.09 14.19 43.00
C LEU A 887 28.53 14.31 41.58
N PHE A 888 29.05 15.24 40.78
CA PHE A 888 28.60 15.42 39.40
C PHE A 888 28.93 14.18 38.54
N LEU A 889 30.11 13.57 38.72
CA LEU A 889 30.49 12.32 38.04
C LEU A 889 29.52 11.18 38.39
N ASP A 890 29.26 10.97 39.68
CA ASP A 890 28.39 9.93 40.24
C ASP A 890 26.92 10.13 39.79
N LEU A 891 26.47 11.38 39.63
CA LEU A 891 25.16 11.74 39.04
C LEU A 891 25.09 11.60 37.50
N GLY A 892 26.19 11.25 36.83
CA GLY A 892 26.28 11.03 35.38
C GLY A 892 26.74 12.25 34.55
N PHE A 893 27.03 13.39 35.19
CA PHE A 893 27.42 14.64 34.54
C PHE A 893 28.91 14.67 34.19
N SER A 894 29.28 14.04 33.08
CA SER A 894 30.65 14.01 32.57
C SER A 894 30.75 14.10 31.04
N GLY A 895 31.98 14.24 30.54
CA GLY A 895 32.28 14.28 29.12
C GLY A 895 32.72 15.65 28.61
N THR A 896 32.69 15.81 27.30
CA THR A 896 33.08 17.02 26.55
C THR A 896 31.85 17.67 25.90
N ALA A 897 32.00 18.86 25.31
CA ALA A 897 30.93 19.50 24.54
C ALA A 897 30.34 18.64 23.39
N LYS A 898 31.04 17.57 22.95
CA LYS A 898 30.53 16.59 21.97
C LYS A 898 29.96 15.31 22.60
N THR A 899 30.13 15.09 23.90
CA THR A 899 29.81 13.79 24.56
C THR A 899 29.00 13.88 25.85
N LYS A 900 28.78 15.08 26.43
CA LYS A 900 27.80 15.29 27.51
C LYS A 900 26.42 14.76 27.10
N LYS A 901 25.64 14.26 28.07
CA LYS A 901 24.25 13.79 27.91
C LYS A 901 23.41 14.28 29.10
N ILE A 902 22.08 14.27 28.94
CA ILE A 902 21.12 14.39 30.05
C ILE A 902 20.92 12.99 30.63
N PRO A 903 21.23 12.72 31.92
CA PRO A 903 20.91 11.46 32.57
C PRO A 903 19.40 11.13 32.56
N ASN A 904 19.05 9.86 32.33
CA ASN A 904 17.66 9.41 32.20
C ASN A 904 16.80 9.69 33.46
N TRP A 905 17.38 9.64 34.67
CA TRP A 905 16.68 9.91 35.93
C TRP A 905 16.11 11.34 36.02
N ILE A 906 16.57 12.28 35.19
CA ILE A 906 16.05 13.65 35.16
C ILE A 906 14.62 13.71 34.61
N PHE A 907 14.21 12.73 33.81
CA PHE A 907 12.85 12.69 33.24
C PHE A 907 11.78 12.32 34.29
N SER A 908 12.15 11.60 35.36
CA SER A 908 11.29 11.23 36.50
C SER A 908 11.29 12.22 37.67
N LEU A 909 12.02 13.33 37.58
CA LEU A 909 11.90 14.44 38.53
C LEU A 909 10.56 15.15 38.41
N SER A 910 10.20 15.99 39.39
CA SER A 910 9.01 16.85 39.27
C SER A 910 9.12 17.85 38.11
N ARG A 911 7.99 18.35 37.61
CA ARG A 911 7.93 19.37 36.55
C ARG A 911 8.78 20.60 36.86
N ARG A 912 8.82 21.03 38.12
CA ARG A 912 9.60 22.21 38.54
C ARG A 912 11.10 21.97 38.45
N GLU A 913 11.57 20.83 38.96
CA GLU A 913 12.97 20.41 38.87
C GLU A 913 13.41 20.26 37.40
N LYS A 914 12.55 19.70 36.55
CA LYS A 914 12.77 19.62 35.09
C LYS A 914 12.85 21.00 34.42
N LEU A 915 11.97 21.94 34.80
CA LEU A 915 12.02 23.32 34.32
C LEU A 915 13.26 24.08 34.80
N ALA A 916 13.67 23.92 36.07
CA ALA A 916 14.86 24.54 36.62
C ALA A 916 16.15 24.03 35.93
N PHE A 917 16.20 22.75 35.57
CA PHE A 917 17.28 22.20 34.74
C PHE A 917 17.33 22.83 33.34
N ILE A 918 16.17 23.05 32.71
CA ILE A 918 16.06 23.73 31.41
C ILE A 918 16.44 25.21 31.52
N GLU A 919 16.05 25.91 32.59
CA GLU A 919 16.50 27.28 32.92
C GLU A 919 18.04 27.32 33.04
N GLY A 920 18.63 26.39 33.79
CA GLY A 920 20.09 26.31 33.96
C GLY A 920 20.84 26.10 32.65
N TYR A 921 20.32 25.26 31.75
CA TYR A 921 20.94 25.09 30.43
C TYR A 921 20.70 26.28 29.49
N PHE A 922 19.58 26.99 29.63
CA PHE A 922 19.32 28.25 28.92
C PHE A 922 20.26 29.37 29.38
N ASP A 923 20.55 29.47 30.68
CA ASP A 923 21.47 30.45 31.27
C ASP A 923 22.94 30.25 30.86
N ALA A 924 23.29 29.16 30.17
CA ALA A 924 24.62 28.90 29.61
C ALA A 924 24.63 28.91 28.07
N ASP A 925 23.96 27.95 27.43
CA ASP A 925 24.00 27.71 25.97
C ASP A 925 22.82 28.40 25.23
N GLY A 926 21.99 29.17 25.93
CA GLY A 926 20.75 29.78 25.43
C GLY A 926 20.85 31.27 25.11
N TYR A 927 20.11 31.72 24.09
CA TYR A 927 19.98 33.15 23.78
C TYR A 927 18.60 33.52 23.19
N LEU A 928 18.28 34.81 23.25
CA LEU A 928 17.05 35.40 22.69
C LEU A 928 17.30 36.01 21.31
N ARG A 929 16.76 35.39 20.27
CA ARG A 929 16.79 35.91 18.89
C ARG A 929 15.62 36.87 18.65
N LYS A 930 15.93 38.13 18.33
CA LYS A 930 14.96 39.15 17.92
C LYS A 930 14.55 38.94 16.46
N ALA A 931 13.25 38.97 16.14
CA ALA A 931 12.77 38.85 14.76
C ALA A 931 12.88 40.16 13.97
N ILE A 932 13.00 40.04 12.64
CA ILE A 932 12.91 41.14 11.67
C ILE A 932 11.42 41.50 11.48
N LYS A 933 11.10 42.79 11.38
CA LYS A 933 9.72 43.26 11.20
C LYS A 933 9.12 42.77 9.88
N LYS A 934 7.96 42.10 9.98
CA LYS A 934 6.87 42.17 9.00
C LYS A 934 5.58 42.46 9.75
N ASP A 935 4.67 43.19 9.11
CA ASP A 935 3.25 43.27 9.47
C ASP A 935 2.99 43.67 10.93
N GLY A 936 3.72 44.68 11.39
CA GLY A 936 3.54 45.38 12.68
C GLY A 936 3.96 44.62 13.95
N ASN A 937 4.04 43.29 13.91
CA ASN A 937 4.24 42.45 15.09
C ASN A 937 5.72 42.14 15.37
N GLN A 938 6.13 42.16 16.64
CA GLN A 938 7.43 41.67 17.09
C GLN A 938 7.27 40.36 17.86
N TYR A 939 8.07 39.35 17.51
CA TYR A 939 8.17 38.09 18.25
C TYR A 939 9.64 37.74 18.53
N GLY A 940 9.91 37.18 19.70
CA GLY A 940 11.22 36.62 20.04
C GLY A 940 11.23 35.09 19.93
N GLN A 941 12.42 34.53 19.72
CA GLN A 941 12.67 33.09 19.82
C GLN A 941 13.74 32.82 20.86
N ILE A 942 13.51 31.82 21.71
CA ILE A 942 14.55 31.19 22.53
C ILE A 942 15.32 30.23 21.62
N VAL A 943 16.65 30.24 21.70
CA VAL A 943 17.53 29.35 20.93
C VAL A 943 18.61 28.79 21.84
N PHE A 944 18.67 27.47 21.96
CA PHE A 944 19.80 26.75 22.58
C PHE A 944 20.79 26.36 21.47
N ALA A 945 22.08 26.55 21.68
CA ALA A 945 23.15 26.11 20.79
C ALA A 945 23.89 24.90 21.39
N SER A 946 24.37 23.97 20.56
CA SER A 946 25.29 22.93 21.03
C SER A 946 26.14 22.32 19.91
N ALA A 947 27.32 21.81 20.27
CA ALA A 947 28.13 20.96 19.42
C ALA A 947 27.67 19.49 19.41
N ASN A 948 26.64 19.13 20.20
CA ASN A 948 26.11 17.77 20.30
C ASN A 948 24.61 17.73 19.94
N LYS A 949 24.29 17.18 18.75
CA LYS A 949 22.90 16.98 18.30
C LYS A 949 22.08 16.12 19.27
N ASN A 950 22.67 15.05 19.80
CA ASN A 950 21.98 14.10 20.67
C ASN A 950 21.63 14.73 22.02
N LEU A 951 22.44 15.69 22.50
CA LEU A 951 22.13 16.48 23.70
C LEU A 951 20.87 17.33 23.49
N LEU A 952 20.76 18.01 22.35
CA LEU A 952 19.58 18.80 21.98
C LEU A 952 18.36 17.92 21.70
N GLU A 953 18.51 16.67 21.26
CA GLU A 953 17.41 15.71 21.15
C GLU A 953 16.88 15.28 22.51
N SER A 954 17.75 14.94 23.47
CA SER A 954 17.33 14.68 24.85
C SER A 954 16.68 15.92 25.47
N LEU A 955 17.21 17.13 25.22
CA LEU A 955 16.60 18.38 25.69
C LEU A 955 15.23 18.62 25.05
N LYS A 956 15.06 18.37 23.73
CA LYS A 956 13.78 18.45 23.02
C LYS A 956 12.73 17.55 23.67
N LEU A 957 13.10 16.31 24.01
CA LEU A 957 12.22 15.36 24.71
C LEU A 957 11.92 15.81 26.15
N LEU A 958 12.88 16.39 26.87
CA LEU A 958 12.67 16.91 28.24
C LEU A 958 11.76 18.15 28.24
N MET A 959 11.93 19.05 27.28
CA MET A 959 11.03 20.19 27.08
C MET A 959 9.60 19.73 26.75
N MET A 960 9.46 18.72 25.87
CA MET A 960 8.17 18.12 25.54
C MET A 960 7.49 17.43 26.73
N SER A 961 8.25 16.88 27.69
CA SER A 961 7.65 16.25 28.88
C SER A 961 7.01 17.24 29.86
N VAL A 962 7.37 18.53 29.78
CA VAL A 962 6.85 19.64 30.61
C VAL A 962 6.00 20.67 29.84
N GLY A 963 5.36 20.24 28.75
CA GLY A 963 4.35 21.04 28.04
C GLY A 963 4.87 22.10 27.06
N LEU A 964 6.18 22.16 26.83
CA LEU A 964 6.80 23.09 25.88
C LEU A 964 6.80 22.51 24.45
N ASP A 965 6.58 23.35 23.44
CA ASP A 965 6.71 23.00 22.02
C ASP A 965 8.01 23.57 21.41
N PRO A 966 9.13 22.80 21.46
CA PRO A 966 10.35 23.12 20.72
C PRO A 966 10.19 22.85 19.22
N LEU A 967 10.92 23.60 18.40
CA LEU A 967 10.95 23.48 16.93
C LEU A 967 11.98 22.42 16.48
N LYS A 968 12.18 22.25 15.17
CA LYS A 968 13.26 21.38 14.66
C LYS A 968 14.64 21.84 15.14
N ILE A 969 15.52 20.88 15.36
CA ILE A 969 16.95 21.13 15.49
C ILE A 969 17.47 21.50 14.10
N THR A 970 18.17 22.64 13.96
CA THR A 970 18.85 23.03 12.72
C THR A 970 20.36 22.89 12.87
N THR A 971 20.98 22.15 11.97
CA THR A 971 22.45 22.06 11.86
C THR A 971 22.97 23.18 10.97
N TYR A 972 24.09 23.78 11.34
CA TYR A 972 24.86 24.72 10.54
C TYR A 972 26.33 24.31 10.58
N THR A 973 26.90 23.98 9.41
CA THR A 973 28.34 23.73 9.27
C THR A 973 29.00 24.99 8.75
N LYS A 974 30.03 25.48 9.42
CA LYS A 974 30.80 26.64 8.99
C LYS A 974 32.19 26.23 8.50
N GLU A 975 32.46 26.48 7.24
CA GLU A 975 33.81 26.35 6.68
C GLU A 975 34.78 27.42 7.21
N ARG A 976 36.07 27.06 7.19
CA ARG A 976 37.27 27.89 7.34
C ARG A 976 37.44 28.64 8.69
N LYS A 977 38.27 28.06 9.54
CA LYS A 977 39.52 28.71 9.99
C LYS A 977 40.68 27.71 9.92
N LEU A 978 41.88 28.18 9.62
CA LEU A 978 43.10 27.39 9.88
C LEU A 978 43.31 27.30 11.39
N TYR A 979 43.57 26.09 11.88
CA TYR A 979 44.13 25.90 13.23
C TYR A 979 45.31 24.93 13.14
N LYS A 980 46.51 25.41 13.47
CA LYS A 980 47.79 24.66 13.34
C LYS A 980 47.97 23.98 11.97
N GLY A 981 47.71 24.70 10.88
CA GLY A 981 47.91 24.22 9.51
C GLY A 981 46.88 23.20 8.99
N ARG A 982 45.89 22.78 9.80
CA ARG A 982 44.78 21.95 9.34
C ARG A 982 43.51 22.79 9.17
N LEU A 983 42.74 22.45 8.13
CA LEU A 983 41.33 22.82 8.03
C LEU A 983 40.56 22.03 9.07
N ILE A 984 39.73 22.72 9.85
CA ILE A 984 38.81 22.11 10.83
C ILE A 984 37.42 22.66 10.55
N GLU A 985 36.48 21.77 10.25
CA GLU A 985 35.07 22.11 10.12
C GLU A 985 34.41 22.24 11.49
N TYR A 986 33.59 23.26 11.65
CA TYR A 986 32.82 23.50 12.87
C TYR A 986 31.33 23.36 12.57
N THR A 987 30.76 22.25 13.03
CA THR A 987 29.32 21.97 12.99
C THR A 987 28.69 22.41 14.31
N SER A 988 27.59 23.16 14.23
CA SER A 988 26.79 23.58 15.38
C SER A 988 25.32 23.26 15.14
N HIS A 989 24.64 22.83 16.19
CA HIS A 989 23.22 22.51 16.17
C HIS A 989 22.46 23.52 17.03
N TYR A 990 21.25 23.87 16.62
CA TYR A 990 20.42 24.85 17.32
C TYR A 990 19.00 24.30 17.53
N LEU A 991 18.54 24.28 18.78
CA LEU A 991 17.16 23.98 19.14
C LEU A 991 16.44 25.30 19.43
N SER A 992 15.38 25.61 18.68
CA SER A 992 14.65 26.88 18.81
C SER A 992 13.26 26.70 19.40
N MET A 993 12.71 27.70 20.08
CA MET A 993 11.34 27.72 20.60
C MET A 993 10.72 29.12 20.42
N ASN A 994 9.49 29.18 19.92
CA ASN A 994 8.75 30.43 19.79
C ASN A 994 8.18 30.86 21.14
N ILE A 995 8.37 32.14 21.52
CA ILE A 995 7.99 32.61 22.86
C ILE A 995 6.46 32.66 23.04
N ARG A 996 5.72 33.39 22.19
CA ARG A 996 4.29 33.71 22.40
C ARG A 996 3.43 32.52 22.89
N GLY A 997 3.36 31.45 22.09
CA GLY A 997 2.54 30.27 22.39
C GLY A 997 3.08 29.31 23.46
N ASN A 998 4.25 29.59 24.04
CA ASN A 998 4.79 28.89 25.22
C ASN A 998 4.74 29.78 26.48
N LEU A 999 4.90 31.10 26.33
CA LEU A 999 4.86 32.06 27.45
C LEU A 999 3.49 32.06 28.12
N GLU A 1000 2.42 31.99 27.32
CA GLU A 1000 1.04 31.81 27.80
C GLU A 1000 0.91 30.55 28.69
N ARG A 1001 1.61 29.44 28.35
CA ARG A 1001 1.63 28.18 29.12
C ARG A 1001 2.55 28.18 30.35
N ILE A 1002 3.54 29.08 30.37
CA ILE A 1002 4.48 29.25 31.48
C ILE A 1002 3.87 30.17 32.55
N ILE A 1003 3.05 31.16 32.14
CA ILE A 1003 2.49 32.18 33.02
C ILE A 1003 1.05 31.84 33.47
N GLU A 1004 0.17 31.38 32.59
CA GLU A 1004 -1.22 31.10 32.98
C GLU A 1004 -1.36 29.69 33.60
N LYS A 1005 -1.47 29.64 34.94
CA LYS A 1005 -2.09 28.51 35.65
C LYS A 1005 -3.59 28.45 35.34
N LYS A 1006 -3.96 27.92 34.18
CA LYS A 1006 -5.33 27.46 33.90
C LYS A 1006 -5.38 25.95 33.98
N GLU A 1007 -6.07 25.47 35.01
CA GLU A 1007 -6.67 24.14 34.98
C GLU A 1007 -7.63 24.06 33.77
N PHE A 1008 -7.79 22.87 33.19
CA PHE A 1008 -8.41 22.60 31.86
C PHE A 1008 -7.56 22.97 30.64
N ASP A 1009 -6.70 22.02 30.25
CA ASP A 1009 -6.52 21.61 28.85
C ASP A 1009 -6.27 20.07 28.84
N PRO A 1010 -6.80 19.28 27.89
CA PRO A 1010 -6.57 17.83 27.87
C PRO A 1010 -5.10 17.49 27.57
N THR A 1011 -4.64 16.36 28.14
CA THR A 1011 -3.26 15.89 27.96
C THR A 1011 -2.96 15.52 26.51
N LEU A 1012 -3.98 15.10 25.76
CA LEU A 1012 -3.94 14.88 24.32
C LEU A 1012 -4.27 16.17 23.53
N ARG A 1013 -3.37 16.57 22.62
CA ARG A 1013 -3.57 17.64 21.64
C ARG A 1013 -3.38 17.11 20.21
N PHE A 1014 -3.54 17.97 19.21
CA PHE A 1014 -3.36 17.62 17.80
C PHE A 1014 -2.45 18.61 17.07
N THR A 1015 -1.71 18.10 16.08
CA THR A 1015 -0.77 18.86 15.24
C THR A 1015 -0.89 18.36 13.80
N ARG A 1016 -0.67 19.21 12.79
CA ARG A 1016 -0.78 18.77 11.40
C ARG A 1016 0.45 17.99 10.95
N VAL A 1017 0.27 16.98 10.12
CA VAL A 1017 1.33 16.38 9.31
C VAL A 1017 1.85 17.45 8.36
N ARG A 1018 3.17 17.68 8.39
CA ARG A 1018 3.90 18.64 7.57
C ARG A 1018 4.50 17.99 6.33
N SER A 1019 5.03 16.78 6.48
CA SER A 1019 5.54 15.96 5.39
C SER A 1019 5.50 14.48 5.77
N ILE A 1020 5.43 13.63 4.75
CA ILE A 1020 5.58 12.18 4.85
C ILE A 1020 6.66 11.82 3.82
N GLU A 1021 7.79 11.31 4.30
CA GLU A 1021 9.00 11.14 3.49
C GLU A 1021 9.49 9.68 3.60
N PRO A 1022 9.59 8.90 2.50
CA PRO A 1022 10.16 7.56 2.57
C PRO A 1022 11.66 7.65 2.93
N ILE A 1023 12.08 6.97 4.00
CA ILE A 1023 13.46 7.04 4.51
C ILE A 1023 14.35 5.96 3.86
N GLY A 1024 13.76 4.80 3.57
CA GLY A 1024 14.45 3.59 3.13
C GLY A 1024 13.93 2.38 3.89
N ARG A 1025 14.80 1.40 4.15
CA ARG A 1025 14.51 0.22 4.97
C ARG A 1025 15.34 0.32 6.24
N LEU A 1026 14.69 0.24 7.40
CA LEU A 1026 15.31 0.38 8.73
C LEU A 1026 14.89 -0.81 9.59
N ARG A 1027 15.61 -1.12 10.68
CA ARG A 1027 15.19 -2.20 11.57
C ARG A 1027 13.86 -1.83 12.25
N VAL A 1028 13.08 -2.84 12.59
CA VAL A 1028 11.69 -2.65 12.99
C VAL A 1028 11.32 -3.45 14.26
N TYR A 1029 10.50 -2.90 15.15
CA TYR A 1029 10.12 -3.42 16.48
C TYR A 1029 8.67 -3.03 16.85
N ASP A 1030 8.01 -3.85 17.69
CA ASP A 1030 6.68 -3.61 18.25
C ASP A 1030 6.67 -3.93 19.76
N ILE A 1031 5.65 -3.48 20.50
CA ILE A 1031 5.48 -3.80 21.93
C ILE A 1031 4.03 -4.14 22.30
N GLU A 1032 3.84 -5.08 23.21
CA GLU A 1032 2.52 -5.40 23.77
C GLU A 1032 2.30 -4.62 25.09
N VAL A 1033 1.08 -4.12 25.33
CA VAL A 1033 0.82 -3.08 26.36
C VAL A 1033 -0.51 -3.31 27.09
N ASP A 1034 -0.45 -3.43 28.42
CA ASP A 1034 -1.59 -3.71 29.31
C ASP A 1034 -2.69 -2.63 29.24
N LYS A 1035 -3.97 -3.05 29.34
CA LYS A 1035 -5.23 -2.26 29.39
C LYS A 1035 -5.57 -1.31 28.25
N THR A 1036 -4.60 -0.58 27.70
CA THR A 1036 -4.86 0.59 26.83
C THR A 1036 -4.66 0.30 25.35
N ALA A 1037 -3.98 -0.80 25.00
CA ALA A 1037 -3.65 -1.23 23.63
C ALA A 1037 -2.94 -0.16 22.77
N ASN A 1038 -2.45 0.92 23.38
CA ASN A 1038 -1.75 2.01 22.71
C ASN A 1038 -0.58 2.53 23.54
N PHE A 1039 0.40 3.16 22.89
CA PHE A 1039 1.56 3.75 23.54
C PHE A 1039 1.99 5.09 22.94
N ILE A 1040 2.88 5.80 23.64
CA ILE A 1040 3.38 7.11 23.22
C ILE A 1040 4.83 7.00 22.74
N ALA A 1041 5.03 7.01 21.42
CA ALA A 1041 6.33 7.00 20.75
C ALA A 1041 6.67 8.40 20.19
N ASN A 1042 7.85 8.94 20.52
CA ASN A 1042 8.29 10.31 20.15
C ASN A 1042 7.27 11.43 20.46
N GLY A 1043 6.34 11.19 21.41
CA GLY A 1043 5.25 12.11 21.75
C GLY A 1043 4.02 12.06 20.81
N ILE A 1044 3.84 10.96 20.07
CA ILE A 1044 2.74 10.63 19.14
C ILE A 1044 2.16 9.25 19.57
N VAL A 1045 0.89 8.94 19.26
CA VAL A 1045 0.15 7.76 19.81
C VAL A 1045 -0.12 6.65 18.76
N VAL A 1046 0.06 5.36 19.12
CA VAL A 1046 0.26 4.17 18.24
C VAL A 1046 -0.26 2.81 18.83
N HIS A 1047 -0.43 1.68 18.09
CA HIS A 1047 -1.22 0.43 18.44
C HIS A 1047 -0.70 -0.97 17.92
N ASN A 1048 -1.22 -2.12 18.45
CA ASN A 1048 -0.64 -3.52 18.49
C ASN A 1048 -1.51 -4.72 17.92
N SER A 1049 -1.15 -6.03 18.19
CA SER A 1049 -1.65 -7.31 17.55
C SER A 1049 -1.71 -8.67 18.38
N LYS A 1050 -2.39 -9.76 17.89
CA LYS A 1050 -2.80 -11.04 18.60
C LYS A 1050 -2.78 -12.42 17.78
N ILE A 1051 -3.76 -13.35 17.95
CA ILE A 1051 -3.68 -14.88 17.85
C ILE A 1051 -4.76 -15.59 16.94
N THR A 1052 -4.65 -16.91 16.56
CA THR A 1052 -5.66 -17.72 15.77
C THR A 1052 -5.58 -19.29 15.92
N MET A 1053 -6.69 -20.05 15.75
CA MET A 1053 -6.72 -21.55 15.68
C MET A 1053 -7.70 -22.13 14.62
N LYS A 1054 -7.31 -23.18 13.84
CA LYS A 1054 -8.15 -23.70 12.72
C LYS A 1054 -7.83 -25.13 12.25
N TYR A 1055 -8.83 -26.02 12.11
CA TYR A 1055 -8.64 -27.40 11.60
C TYR A 1055 -9.80 -27.90 10.71
N PRO A 1056 -9.68 -27.88 9.37
CA PRO A 1056 -10.61 -28.56 8.47
C PRO A 1056 -10.57 -30.08 8.63
N SER A 1057 -11.65 -30.77 8.24
CA SER A 1057 -11.75 -32.22 8.39
C SER A 1057 -12.57 -32.91 7.29
N CYS A 1058 -12.21 -34.14 6.93
CA CYS A 1058 -12.96 -35.01 6.02
C CYS A 1058 -13.25 -36.36 6.69
N TYR A 1059 -14.51 -36.79 6.64
CA TYR A 1059 -15.01 -38.07 7.14
C TYR A 1059 -15.35 -38.93 5.92
N LEU A 1060 -14.46 -39.87 5.60
CA LEU A 1060 -14.53 -40.71 4.41
C LEU A 1060 -15.34 -41.97 4.76
N VAL A 1061 -16.65 -41.89 4.50
CA VAL A 1061 -17.67 -42.85 4.96
C VAL A 1061 -18.15 -43.82 3.88
N GLY A 1062 -17.90 -43.52 2.61
CA GLY A 1062 -18.14 -44.44 1.50
C GLY A 1062 -16.87 -45.12 1.00
N ARG A 1063 -17.02 -46.27 0.32
CA ARG A 1063 -15.90 -46.98 -0.29
C ARG A 1063 -15.20 -46.10 -1.32
N GLY A 1064 -13.86 -46.13 -1.38
CA GLY A 1064 -13.09 -45.35 -2.38
C GLY A 1064 -13.12 -43.83 -2.24
N ALA A 1065 -13.83 -43.29 -1.25
CA ALA A 1065 -13.93 -41.86 -0.94
C ALA A 1065 -12.56 -41.21 -0.67
N ARG A 1066 -12.43 -39.94 -1.04
CA ARG A 1066 -11.16 -39.20 -1.09
C ARG A 1066 -11.24 -37.86 -0.37
N GLY A 1067 -10.19 -37.52 0.40
CA GLY A 1067 -10.15 -36.27 1.16
C GLY A 1067 -8.75 -35.64 1.18
N GLU A 1068 -8.68 -34.38 0.77
CA GLU A 1068 -7.45 -33.61 0.61
C GLU A 1068 -7.52 -32.29 1.41
N VAL A 1069 -6.45 -31.97 2.15
CA VAL A 1069 -6.36 -30.75 2.96
C VAL A 1069 -5.03 -30.04 2.66
N LEU A 1070 -5.09 -28.91 1.95
CA LEU A 1070 -3.99 -27.97 1.80
C LEU A 1070 -4.15 -26.86 2.84
N SER A 1071 -3.09 -26.57 3.60
CA SER A 1071 -3.13 -25.56 4.67
C SER A 1071 -1.83 -24.78 4.71
N LEU A 1072 -1.88 -23.45 4.60
CA LEU A 1072 -0.73 -22.59 4.80
C LEU A 1072 -0.92 -21.75 6.07
N ALA A 1073 0.10 -21.72 6.94
CA ALA A 1073 0.13 -20.86 8.12
C ALA A 1073 1.41 -20.03 8.14
N TYR A 1074 1.30 -18.70 8.17
CA TYR A 1074 2.42 -17.82 8.45
C TYR A 1074 2.24 -17.23 9.86
N ALA A 1075 3.24 -17.36 10.72
CA ALA A 1075 3.28 -16.67 12.01
C ALA A 1075 4.41 -15.64 12.02
N GLY A 1076 4.03 -14.36 12.08
CA GLY A 1076 4.93 -13.29 12.50
C GLY A 1076 5.04 -13.22 14.03
N ALA A 1077 5.88 -12.31 14.53
CA ALA A 1077 6.16 -12.22 15.95
C ALA A 1077 4.90 -11.89 16.79
N GLY A 1078 4.79 -12.50 17.97
CA GLY A 1078 3.61 -12.39 18.84
C GLY A 1078 2.40 -13.20 18.39
N GLN A 1079 2.39 -13.73 17.16
CA GLN A 1079 1.29 -14.56 16.65
C GLN A 1079 1.52 -16.03 17.02
N HIS A 1080 0.45 -16.69 17.50
CA HIS A 1080 0.34 -18.15 17.50
C HIS A 1080 -0.73 -18.55 16.48
N GLN A 1081 -0.32 -19.32 15.47
CA GLN A 1081 -1.16 -19.89 14.41
C GLN A 1081 -1.22 -21.41 14.60
N ASP A 1082 -2.27 -21.93 15.25
CA ASP A 1082 -2.47 -23.38 15.45
C ASP A 1082 -3.40 -23.92 14.34
N ALA A 1083 -2.79 -24.41 13.26
CA ALA A 1083 -3.46 -24.84 12.02
C ALA A 1083 -3.30 -26.36 11.79
N GLY A 1084 -3.99 -26.93 10.80
CA GLY A 1084 -3.78 -28.33 10.41
C GLY A 1084 -4.98 -28.96 9.72
N GLY A 1085 -5.13 -30.27 9.83
CA GLY A 1085 -6.19 -31.03 9.13
C GLY A 1085 -6.52 -32.36 9.79
N LYS A 1086 -7.69 -32.93 9.47
CA LYS A 1086 -8.11 -34.24 10.01
C LYS A 1086 -8.75 -35.12 8.94
N LEU A 1087 -8.29 -36.36 8.81
CA LEU A 1087 -8.86 -37.37 7.91
C LEU A 1087 -9.33 -38.57 8.72
N MET A 1088 -10.63 -38.88 8.62
CA MET A 1088 -11.27 -39.99 9.30
C MET A 1088 -11.68 -41.03 8.25
N PHE A 1089 -10.92 -42.12 8.16
CA PHE A 1089 -11.14 -43.24 7.25
C PHE A 1089 -12.11 -44.23 7.91
N LEU A 1090 -13.35 -44.21 7.44
CA LEU A 1090 -14.49 -44.94 8.03
C LEU A 1090 -15.04 -46.03 7.09
N ALA A 1091 -14.39 -46.25 5.93
CA ALA A 1091 -14.77 -47.22 4.90
C ALA A 1091 -13.51 -47.73 4.14
N PRO A 1092 -13.58 -48.92 3.52
CA PRO A 1092 -12.44 -49.50 2.79
C PRO A 1092 -12.16 -48.82 1.43
N ASP A 1093 -10.98 -49.08 0.87
CA ASP A 1093 -10.46 -48.55 -0.40
C ASP A 1093 -10.30 -47.01 -0.43
N THR A 1094 -10.57 -46.31 0.68
CA THR A 1094 -10.53 -44.84 0.79
C THR A 1094 -9.10 -44.29 0.75
N SER A 1095 -8.93 -43.05 0.27
CA SER A 1095 -7.62 -42.40 0.20
C SER A 1095 -7.64 -40.94 0.67
N GLY A 1096 -6.49 -40.37 1.01
CA GLY A 1096 -6.44 -38.95 1.32
C GLY A 1096 -5.04 -38.41 1.58
N GLU A 1097 -4.94 -37.09 1.52
CA GLU A 1097 -3.69 -36.38 1.72
C GLU A 1097 -3.88 -35.13 2.59
N ILE A 1098 -2.93 -34.87 3.48
CA ILE A 1098 -2.82 -33.58 4.17
C ILE A 1098 -1.47 -32.98 3.77
N ILE A 1099 -1.47 -31.80 3.17
CA ILE A 1099 -0.27 -30.99 2.95
C ILE A 1099 -0.42 -29.72 3.79
N SER A 1100 0.17 -29.73 4.98
CA SER A 1100 0.31 -28.53 5.79
C SER A 1100 1.68 -27.93 5.59
N LYS A 1101 1.71 -26.66 5.24
CA LYS A 1101 2.92 -25.84 5.16
C LYS A 1101 2.86 -24.74 6.20
N SER A 1102 3.95 -24.52 6.93
CA SER A 1102 4.06 -23.42 7.89
C SER A 1102 5.32 -22.60 7.65
N VAL A 1103 5.23 -21.29 7.88
CA VAL A 1103 6.34 -20.35 7.83
C VAL A 1103 6.36 -19.58 9.15
N SER A 1104 7.47 -19.66 9.88
CA SER A 1104 7.63 -18.96 11.17
C SER A 1104 8.75 -17.93 11.06
N ALA A 1105 8.43 -16.68 11.40
CA ALA A 1105 9.34 -15.54 11.29
C ALA A 1105 9.26 -14.63 12.53
N PHE A 1106 10.40 -14.02 12.88
CA PHE A 1106 10.55 -13.00 13.92
C PHE A 1106 10.22 -13.47 15.35
N GLY A 1107 10.36 -14.76 15.65
CA GLY A 1107 9.88 -15.34 16.91
C GLY A 1107 8.39 -15.71 16.91
N GLY A 1108 7.75 -15.71 15.75
CA GLY A 1108 6.39 -16.22 15.57
C GLY A 1108 6.29 -17.73 15.84
N ARG A 1109 5.10 -18.17 16.25
CA ARG A 1109 4.81 -19.58 16.53
C ARG A 1109 3.76 -20.12 15.56
N THR A 1110 4.17 -21.01 14.66
CA THR A 1110 3.22 -21.89 13.98
C THR A 1110 3.04 -23.18 14.79
N SER A 1111 1.89 -23.84 14.65
CA SER A 1111 1.70 -25.20 15.08
C SER A 1111 0.88 -25.95 14.05
N TYR A 1112 1.36 -27.11 13.62
CA TYR A 1112 0.56 -28.07 12.87
C TYR A 1112 -0.12 -29.05 13.84
N ARG A 1113 -1.42 -29.30 13.65
CA ARG A 1113 -2.20 -30.26 14.42
C ARG A 1113 -2.97 -31.18 13.50
N GLY A 1114 -2.43 -32.39 13.31
CA GLY A 1114 -3.02 -33.43 12.48
C GLY A 1114 -3.84 -34.43 13.30
N LEU A 1115 -4.91 -34.97 12.71
CA LEU A 1115 -5.50 -36.24 13.15
C LEU A 1115 -5.84 -37.12 11.95
N VAL A 1116 -5.11 -38.21 11.77
CA VAL A 1116 -5.53 -39.34 10.94
C VAL A 1116 -6.14 -40.41 11.84
N LYS A 1117 -7.33 -40.89 11.50
CA LYS A 1117 -7.94 -42.06 12.15
C LYS A 1117 -8.43 -43.06 11.13
N VAL A 1118 -8.09 -44.32 11.33
CA VAL A 1118 -8.63 -45.47 10.62
C VAL A 1118 -9.38 -46.35 11.61
N ILE A 1119 -10.62 -46.73 11.31
CA ILE A 1119 -11.37 -47.70 12.11
C ILE A 1119 -11.14 -49.13 11.61
N LYS A 1120 -11.40 -50.10 12.47
CA LYS A 1120 -11.41 -51.51 12.09
C LYS A 1120 -12.41 -51.78 10.96
N ASN A 1121 -12.04 -52.69 10.04
CA ASN A 1121 -12.69 -53.01 8.77
C ASN A 1121 -12.55 -51.95 7.65
N ALA A 1122 -11.82 -50.84 7.87
CA ALA A 1122 -11.48 -49.90 6.80
C ALA A 1122 -10.19 -50.35 6.06
N GLU A 1123 -10.30 -51.46 5.32
CA GLU A 1123 -9.19 -52.07 4.59
C GLU A 1123 -8.71 -51.23 3.38
N ARG A 1124 -7.46 -51.46 2.97
CA ARG A 1124 -6.79 -50.89 1.77
C ARG A 1124 -6.69 -49.36 1.74
N VAL A 1125 -6.90 -48.71 2.89
CA VAL A 1125 -6.74 -47.26 3.07
C VAL A 1125 -5.35 -46.79 2.64
N LYS A 1126 -5.29 -45.65 1.95
CA LYS A 1126 -4.05 -44.96 1.56
C LYS A 1126 -4.07 -43.50 2.05
N CYS A 1127 -3.32 -43.19 3.10
CA CYS A 1127 -3.16 -41.81 3.57
C CYS A 1127 -1.72 -41.34 3.38
N ASN A 1128 -1.53 -40.10 2.93
CA ASN A 1128 -0.27 -39.37 3.09
C ASN A 1128 -0.48 -38.14 3.98
N VAL A 1129 0.51 -37.77 4.79
CA VAL A 1129 0.47 -36.57 5.62
C VAL A 1129 1.84 -35.92 5.57
N ARG A 1130 1.96 -34.80 4.85
CA ARG A 1130 3.15 -33.97 4.74
C ARG A 1130 3.00 -32.70 5.59
N CYS A 1131 3.92 -32.51 6.52
CA CYS A 1131 3.97 -31.39 7.45
C CYS A 1131 5.29 -30.62 7.26
N ASP A 1132 5.32 -29.71 6.30
CA ASP A 1132 6.51 -28.90 6.04
C ASP A 1132 6.48 -27.64 6.91
N ALA A 1133 7.55 -27.35 7.63
CA ALA A 1133 7.73 -26.11 8.36
C ALA A 1133 9.04 -25.44 7.94
N LEU A 1134 8.95 -24.17 7.54
CA LEU A 1134 10.08 -23.33 7.19
C LEU A 1134 10.28 -22.26 8.27
N ILE A 1135 11.33 -22.43 9.06
CA ILE A 1135 11.72 -21.51 10.13
C ILE A 1135 12.78 -20.57 9.57
N LEU A 1136 12.50 -19.27 9.57
CA LEU A 1136 13.35 -18.27 8.91
C LEU A 1136 14.48 -17.75 9.82
N ASP A 1137 14.23 -17.65 11.13
CA ASP A 1137 15.17 -17.14 12.15
C ASP A 1137 15.31 -18.07 13.37
N GLU A 1138 16.29 -17.80 14.22
CA GLU A 1138 16.62 -18.64 15.40
C GLU A 1138 15.58 -18.64 16.52
N LYS A 1139 14.74 -17.59 16.64
CA LYS A 1139 13.77 -17.43 17.74
C LYS A 1139 12.41 -18.05 17.39
N SER A 1140 12.10 -18.11 16.11
CA SER A 1140 10.86 -18.67 15.57
C SER A 1140 10.70 -20.16 15.87
N ARG A 1141 9.44 -20.59 16.04
CA ARG A 1141 9.09 -21.96 16.42
C ARG A 1141 7.98 -22.52 15.53
N SER A 1142 8.13 -23.78 15.14
CA SER A 1142 7.03 -24.60 14.65
C SER A 1142 6.88 -25.83 15.53
N ASP A 1143 5.65 -26.15 15.94
CA ASP A 1143 5.32 -27.37 16.68
C ASP A 1143 4.46 -28.30 15.83
N THR A 1144 4.87 -29.56 15.65
CA THR A 1144 4.14 -30.54 14.84
C THR A 1144 3.48 -31.59 15.73
N TYR A 1145 2.16 -31.69 15.69
CA TYR A 1145 1.35 -32.65 16.46
C TYR A 1145 0.56 -33.59 15.52
N PRO A 1146 1.22 -34.56 14.85
CA PRO A 1146 0.61 -35.44 13.85
C PRO A 1146 0.00 -36.67 14.53
N THR A 1147 -1.24 -36.56 15.02
CA THR A 1147 -1.89 -37.66 15.73
C THR A 1147 -2.35 -38.73 14.74
N MET A 1148 -1.99 -39.98 14.97
CA MET A 1148 -2.47 -41.12 14.16
C MET A 1148 -3.11 -42.19 15.05
N GLN A 1149 -4.30 -42.66 14.66
CA GLN A 1149 -5.04 -43.73 15.34
C GLN A 1149 -5.44 -44.77 14.30
N VAL A 1150 -4.63 -45.81 14.12
CA VAL A 1150 -4.83 -46.85 13.12
C VAL A 1150 -5.29 -48.13 13.80
N ASN A 1151 -6.56 -48.49 13.61
CA ASN A 1151 -7.19 -49.66 14.24
C ASN A 1151 -7.48 -50.79 13.22
N GLU A 1152 -6.73 -50.84 12.12
CA GLU A 1152 -6.88 -51.79 11.01
C GLU A 1152 -5.50 -52.14 10.45
N ASP A 1153 -5.28 -53.41 10.10
CA ASP A 1153 -3.96 -53.94 9.74
C ASP A 1153 -3.65 -53.77 8.24
N ASN A 1154 -4.67 -53.88 7.38
CA ASN A 1154 -4.52 -53.86 5.93
C ASN A 1154 -4.49 -52.42 5.36
N VAL A 1155 -3.54 -51.58 5.76
CA VAL A 1155 -3.51 -50.15 5.35
C VAL A 1155 -2.12 -49.61 5.01
N ARG A 1156 -2.06 -48.46 4.34
CA ARG A 1156 -0.84 -47.72 4.04
C ARG A 1156 -0.98 -46.27 4.49
N ILE A 1157 -0.40 -45.94 5.64
CA ILE A 1157 -0.42 -44.59 6.21
C ILE A 1157 1.02 -44.05 6.21
N GLY A 1158 1.27 -43.03 5.39
CA GLY A 1158 2.52 -42.28 5.35
C GLY A 1158 2.45 -41.03 6.22
N HIS A 1159 3.55 -40.72 6.89
CA HIS A 1159 3.76 -39.43 7.56
C HIS A 1159 5.15 -38.92 7.27
N GLU A 1160 5.23 -37.69 6.76
CA GLU A 1160 6.45 -36.94 6.51
C GLU A 1160 6.34 -35.60 7.24
N ALA A 1161 7.34 -35.26 8.05
CA ALA A 1161 7.42 -33.95 8.70
C ALA A 1161 8.82 -33.39 8.52
N ALA A 1162 8.92 -32.28 7.80
CA ALA A 1162 10.18 -31.63 7.46
C ALA A 1162 10.22 -30.24 8.13
N VAL A 1163 10.96 -30.11 9.22
CA VAL A 1163 11.25 -28.81 9.84
C VAL A 1163 12.59 -28.32 9.29
N SER A 1164 12.51 -27.56 8.20
CA SER A 1164 13.66 -26.91 7.55
C SER A 1164 13.89 -25.51 8.12
N ARG A 1165 15.15 -25.15 8.34
CA ARG A 1165 15.60 -23.75 8.20
C ARG A 1165 16.01 -23.53 6.73
N ILE A 1166 16.11 -22.28 6.29
CA ILE A 1166 16.72 -22.01 4.97
C ILE A 1166 18.20 -22.43 5.02
N ASP A 1167 18.60 -23.30 4.09
CA ASP A 1167 19.97 -23.80 4.00
C ASP A 1167 20.91 -22.70 3.47
N ALA A 1168 22.00 -22.44 4.22
CA ALA A 1168 23.03 -21.49 3.84
C ALA A 1168 23.70 -21.85 2.50
N ALA A 1169 23.80 -23.15 2.13
CA ALA A 1169 24.34 -23.55 0.84
C ALA A 1169 23.37 -23.29 -0.32
N GLN A 1170 22.06 -23.47 -0.14
CA GLN A 1170 21.03 -23.03 -1.10
C GLN A 1170 21.01 -21.51 -1.27
N LEU A 1171 21.08 -20.76 -0.16
CA LEU A 1171 21.19 -19.30 -0.17
C LEU A 1171 22.43 -18.84 -0.94
N PHE A 1172 23.61 -19.36 -0.58
CA PHE A 1172 24.87 -19.06 -1.25
C PHE A 1172 24.85 -19.45 -2.73
N TYR A 1173 24.25 -20.59 -3.10
CA TYR A 1173 24.10 -20.99 -4.50
C TYR A 1173 23.28 -19.98 -5.30
N LEU A 1174 22.09 -19.58 -4.81
CA LEU A 1174 21.24 -18.59 -5.47
C LEU A 1174 21.91 -17.21 -5.53
N MET A 1175 22.60 -16.79 -4.47
CA MET A 1175 23.38 -15.56 -4.44
C MET A 1175 24.57 -15.58 -5.41
N SER A 1176 25.22 -16.74 -5.60
CA SER A 1176 26.28 -16.91 -6.60
C SER A 1176 25.79 -16.77 -8.06
N ARG A 1177 24.46 -16.84 -8.28
CA ARG A 1177 23.82 -16.56 -9.58
C ARG A 1177 23.40 -15.09 -9.75
N GLY A 1178 23.76 -14.21 -8.81
CA GLY A 1178 23.53 -12.77 -8.89
C GLY A 1178 22.20 -12.30 -8.28
N LEU A 1179 21.46 -13.19 -7.60
CA LEU A 1179 20.32 -12.79 -6.77
C LEU A 1179 20.82 -12.16 -5.47
N THR A 1180 20.12 -11.16 -4.94
CA THR A 1180 20.34 -10.74 -3.55
C THR A 1180 19.88 -11.83 -2.58
N GLU A 1181 20.39 -11.80 -1.35
CA GLU A 1181 19.95 -12.67 -0.24
C GLU A 1181 18.42 -12.65 -0.08
N MET A 1182 17.80 -11.47 -0.13
CA MET A 1182 16.35 -11.31 -0.06
C MET A 1182 15.61 -11.95 -1.25
N GLU A 1183 16.14 -11.86 -2.47
CA GLU A 1183 15.54 -12.50 -3.66
C GLU A 1183 15.72 -14.01 -3.63
N ALA A 1184 16.87 -14.50 -3.16
CA ALA A 1184 17.12 -15.92 -2.92
C ALA A 1184 16.17 -16.48 -1.84
N THR A 1185 16.03 -15.81 -0.70
CA THR A 1185 15.04 -16.11 0.35
C THR A 1185 13.62 -16.09 -0.21
N SER A 1186 13.25 -15.05 -0.97
CA SER A 1186 11.93 -14.97 -1.62
C SER A 1186 11.69 -16.17 -2.54
N LEU A 1187 12.64 -16.52 -3.38
CA LEU A 1187 12.54 -17.65 -4.31
C LEU A 1187 12.46 -19.01 -3.58
N ILE A 1188 13.17 -19.18 -2.47
CA ILE A 1188 13.09 -20.39 -1.62
C ILE A 1188 11.71 -20.51 -0.96
N VAL A 1189 11.18 -19.46 -0.33
CA VAL A 1189 9.84 -19.56 0.30
C VAL A 1189 8.73 -19.62 -0.74
N ASN A 1190 8.83 -18.87 -1.85
CA ASN A 1190 7.86 -18.96 -2.97
C ASN A 1190 7.83 -20.40 -3.53
N GLY A 1191 8.99 -21.04 -3.71
CA GLY A 1191 9.10 -22.45 -4.08
C GLY A 1191 8.55 -23.41 -3.02
N PHE A 1192 8.75 -23.09 -1.73
CA PHE A 1192 8.21 -23.86 -0.61
C PHE A 1192 6.68 -23.83 -0.56
N ILE A 1193 6.03 -22.68 -0.76
CA ILE A 1193 4.56 -22.52 -0.77
C ILE A 1193 3.92 -22.86 -2.11
N GLU A 1194 4.70 -22.98 -3.19
CA GLU A 1194 4.25 -23.19 -4.57
C GLU A 1194 3.15 -24.26 -4.73
N PRO A 1195 3.19 -25.43 -4.05
CA PRO A 1195 2.12 -26.44 -4.17
C PRO A 1195 0.75 -25.97 -3.70
N ILE A 1196 0.66 -25.01 -2.77
CA ILE A 1196 -0.60 -24.42 -2.31
C ILE A 1196 -1.01 -23.27 -3.24
N VAL A 1197 -0.03 -22.47 -3.68
CA VAL A 1197 -0.23 -21.36 -4.63
C VAL A 1197 -0.76 -21.85 -5.98
N LYS A 1198 -0.36 -23.04 -6.44
CA LYS A 1198 -0.85 -23.67 -7.69
C LYS A 1198 -2.31 -24.14 -7.62
N GLU A 1199 -2.77 -24.57 -6.45
CA GLU A 1199 -4.16 -25.01 -6.25
C GLU A 1199 -5.12 -23.85 -5.95
N LEU A 1200 -4.58 -22.63 -5.79
CA LEU A 1200 -5.34 -21.41 -5.68
C LEU A 1200 -5.69 -20.83 -7.06
N PRO A 1201 -6.93 -20.32 -7.23
CA PRO A 1201 -7.29 -19.46 -8.36
C PRO A 1201 -6.33 -18.25 -8.45
N LEU A 1202 -6.04 -17.80 -9.68
CA LEU A 1202 -4.92 -16.88 -9.94
C LEU A 1202 -4.98 -15.58 -9.12
N GLU A 1203 -6.18 -15.02 -8.88
CA GLU A 1203 -6.33 -13.84 -8.02
C GLU A 1203 -5.86 -14.10 -6.57
N TYR A 1204 -6.23 -15.24 -5.96
CA TYR A 1204 -5.77 -15.66 -4.62
C TYR A 1204 -4.29 -16.02 -4.60
N ALA A 1205 -3.79 -16.66 -5.65
CA ALA A 1205 -2.37 -16.95 -5.78
C ALA A 1205 -1.54 -15.66 -5.80
N VAL A 1206 -1.98 -14.62 -6.52
CA VAL A 1206 -1.32 -13.31 -6.57
C VAL A 1206 -1.41 -12.56 -5.25
N GLU A 1207 -2.58 -12.51 -4.59
CA GLU A 1207 -2.72 -11.84 -3.30
C GLU A 1207 -1.92 -12.56 -2.19
N LEU A 1208 -1.94 -13.90 -2.14
CA LEU A 1208 -1.17 -14.67 -1.18
C LEU A 1208 0.35 -14.48 -1.36
N ASN A 1209 0.84 -14.53 -2.59
CA ASN A 1209 2.25 -14.25 -2.89
C ASN A 1209 2.63 -12.82 -2.47
N ARG A 1210 1.79 -11.83 -2.77
CA ARG A 1210 2.02 -10.43 -2.39
C ARG A 1210 2.07 -10.25 -0.86
N LEU A 1211 1.14 -10.86 -0.13
CA LEU A 1211 1.09 -10.83 1.34
C LEU A 1211 2.34 -11.46 1.95
N ILE A 1212 2.75 -12.64 1.47
CA ILE A 1212 3.92 -13.36 1.99
C ILE A 1212 5.22 -12.60 1.66
N GLN A 1213 5.37 -12.08 0.44
CA GLN A 1213 6.52 -11.27 0.04
C GLN A 1213 6.67 -9.98 0.86
N LEU A 1214 5.56 -9.34 1.27
CA LEU A 1214 5.59 -8.16 2.14
C LEU A 1214 6.09 -8.46 3.55
N GLU A 1215 5.91 -9.69 4.03
CA GLU A 1215 6.08 -10.05 5.43
C GLU A 1215 7.37 -10.82 5.71
N MET A 1216 7.88 -11.60 4.75
CA MET A 1216 9.21 -12.23 4.80
C MET A 1216 10.40 -11.25 4.87
N ILE A 1217 10.15 -9.95 4.68
CA ILE A 1217 11.20 -8.94 4.48
C ILE A 1217 12.06 -8.78 5.75
N GLY A 1218 13.30 -9.27 5.66
CA GLY A 1218 14.29 -9.25 6.73
C GLY A 1218 14.24 -10.43 7.69
N ALA A 1219 13.56 -11.53 7.33
CA ALA A 1219 13.37 -12.71 8.19
C ALA A 1219 14.56 -13.70 8.24
N VAL A 1220 15.61 -13.48 7.44
CA VAL A 1220 16.83 -14.31 7.43
C VAL A 1220 17.98 -13.51 8.05
N GLY A 1221 18.70 -14.15 8.98
CA GLY A 1221 19.82 -13.60 9.75
C GLY A 1221 20.12 -14.42 10.99
#